data_AF-A0A519HX84-F1
#
_entry.id   AF-A0A519HX84-F1
#
_cell.length_a   1.000
_cell.length_b   1.000
_cell.length_c   1.000
_cell.angle_alpha   90.00
_cell.angle_beta   90.00
_cell.angle_gamma   90.00
#
_symmetry.space_group_name_H-M   'P 1'
#
loop_
_entity.id
_entity.type
_entity.pdbx_description
1 polymer ?
#
loop_
_entity_poly.entity_id
_entity_poly.type
_entity_poly.pdbx_seq_one_letter_code
_entity_poly.pdbx_strand_id
1 'polypeptide(L)'
;MSVDAPPAPDSRRPSRRPPSRPGGRRLLIAAGAVLGVLLILLALVWLNRRAATRQVLIGWLEQQGVDADMEIERLEMDGLVARVRIGDPGDPDVTIERVEVDYGIGAPWSKGGLGVTPTRIRLVRPVVRASVRGGKLTFGSLDPLVEKFTGRPPRPDSRSPLVIVESARVRLDTDYGPTNILGDARVDNGKLMRLVAHMPATAFKSGEAEARGLSAAVDLTTTGDRLAVRLDAAADHATLPGLAGDTANLILTGNLPYPDFKGRKGDGAAAVNAAFTAARLSSGASTARGADARLSFNGQTAGWIETFRIAGAGDLDVRAARIDGPAAASGARLRLDHARAELTRDAQGLGWRLEGPATVTAARASGAGVDGSGVTVRASSLTLGGRGAALEAQGPVALSADRLVWGDLALNGVRGVGRVDLVVDQGLRLDATGSMTAARGSWPLFGAAGRDDVPELEGMKRALSAFALDIPAFSVTAAPSGARVVLTRPATLRPANGGVLTLRPAATPIFSAASGQLGGGALSLTATRGKGLPEAAFSIPDWRLTPTGFTAALDGRAALDFGLARGITVQTSGRLTSANGRVTYVAAGCAPVTVERLELDESDVTALAGQICPADRPLASIVEGAWRSEGTLRGVSADAPFLALQFRDIQGGFIAVGRPQGITLDARVAEATISDATTPLRFNPLGASGSARMTGEDWTGAFDLTRKGAALGRLTLSHDGGSGAGGIVIDAPSITFAEGGLQPADLSPLAGDFVGSPAAGSVAFNGRIDWLKDAEGTSSGRLTIPGLDFVSPAGPVTGLRGTVDFTNLAPLTAAPGQRLTADRLEAFTPLTDIELTFGLDKAAVTLQGGELALAGGRVSIEPFAIPLDPTQPITGVIVLDKVQLGQVIAGSGFGDKVKLDALVSGRLPFTSTREGGVRITGGSLAAVQPGRLSIARDALSGLEAGGGGEGVPPNTIQDLAYQAMENLSFDLLSAEVNSLDEGRIGVLFHIRGRHDPPQKQELRISIADFISREFLNHELPLPSGTGIDLTLDTTLNLNQLVGDLLELNRARNGQASPEPVPTPTP
;
A
#
# COMPACT_ATOMS: atom_id res chain seq x y z
N MET A 1 103.46 -35.40 47.22
CA MET A 1 104.31 -36.07 48.23
C MET A 1 105.09 -37.16 47.51
N SER A 2 106.31 -36.80 47.12
CA SER A 2 107.57 -37.47 47.45
C SER A 2 107.63 -39.01 47.54
N VAL A 3 108.71 -39.53 46.93
CA VAL A 3 109.63 -40.55 47.49
C VAL A 3 109.17 -42.02 47.34
N ASP A 4 109.96 -42.97 46.86
CA ASP A 4 111.36 -42.99 46.43
C ASP A 4 111.64 -44.25 45.59
N ALA A 5 112.70 -44.14 44.78
CA ALA A 5 113.43 -45.21 44.11
C ALA A 5 114.39 -45.93 45.13
N PRO A 6 115.52 -46.56 44.73
CA PRO A 6 115.81 -47.76 43.91
C PRO A 6 116.69 -48.73 44.77
N PRO A 7 117.88 -49.29 44.40
CA PRO A 7 118.45 -49.91 43.18
C PRO A 7 119.19 -51.29 43.41
N ALA A 8 119.59 -51.95 42.30
CA ALA A 8 120.93 -52.59 41.99
C ALA A 8 121.59 -53.67 42.91
N PRO A 9 122.71 -54.35 42.51
CA PRO A 9 123.14 -54.90 41.22
C PRO A 9 123.80 -56.33 41.29
N ASP A 10 124.17 -56.83 40.10
CA ASP A 10 125.36 -57.63 39.73
C ASP A 10 125.74 -59.02 40.28
N SER A 11 125.75 -59.97 39.33
CA SER A 11 126.83 -60.90 38.96
C SER A 11 127.38 -61.93 39.98
N ARG A 12 127.27 -63.24 39.63
CA ARG A 12 128.36 -64.20 39.30
C ARG A 12 127.93 -65.67 39.49
N ARG A 13 128.38 -66.52 38.54
CA ARG A 13 128.40 -68.01 38.55
C ARG A 13 129.29 -68.55 39.71
N PRO A 14 129.60 -69.88 39.90
CA PRO A 14 129.27 -71.11 39.15
C PRO A 14 129.04 -72.42 40.00
N SER A 15 128.94 -73.56 39.29
CA SER A 15 129.28 -74.95 39.71
C SER A 15 128.17 -75.75 40.42
N ARG A 16 127.95 -77.06 40.21
CA ARG A 16 128.63 -78.14 39.47
C ARG A 16 127.62 -79.32 39.36
N ARG A 17 127.71 -80.11 38.28
CA ARG A 17 127.01 -81.40 37.97
C ARG A 17 127.41 -82.54 38.96
N PRO A 18 126.92 -83.82 38.91
CA PRO A 18 126.15 -84.60 37.89
C PRO A 18 125.11 -85.62 38.51
N PRO A 19 124.68 -86.77 37.90
CA PRO A 19 124.17 -87.09 36.55
C PRO A 19 122.79 -87.83 36.48
N SER A 20 122.20 -87.83 35.26
CA SER A 20 121.37 -88.85 34.56
C SER A 20 120.01 -89.37 35.11
N ARG A 21 118.92 -89.16 34.33
CA ARG A 21 118.15 -90.18 33.55
C ARG A 21 116.88 -89.56 32.87
N PRO A 22 116.22 -90.24 31.90
CA PRO A 22 115.62 -89.62 30.71
C PRO A 22 114.09 -89.43 30.73
N GLY A 23 113.56 -88.55 29.87
CA GLY A 23 112.14 -88.52 29.48
C GLY A 23 111.55 -87.11 29.28
N GLY A 24 111.08 -86.79 28.07
CA GLY A 24 110.39 -85.50 27.85
C GLY A 24 110.21 -85.02 26.41
N ARG A 25 109.72 -85.86 25.49
CA ARG A 25 109.43 -85.47 24.08
C ARG A 25 107.92 -85.45 23.73
N ARG A 26 107.02 -85.51 24.73
CA ARG A 26 105.55 -85.61 24.52
C ARG A 26 104.73 -84.36 24.89
N LEU A 27 105.24 -83.41 25.66
CA LEU A 27 104.48 -82.22 26.08
C LEU A 27 104.45 -81.09 25.04
N LEU A 28 105.49 -80.94 24.22
CA LEU A 28 105.53 -79.99 23.10
C LEU A 28 104.63 -80.43 21.93
N ILE A 29 104.37 -81.74 21.80
CA ILE A 29 103.45 -82.30 20.81
C ILE A 29 101.99 -82.10 21.27
N ALA A 30 101.69 -82.17 22.57
CA ALA A 30 100.34 -81.93 23.09
C ALA A 30 99.94 -80.44 23.01
N ALA A 31 100.85 -79.51 23.32
CA ALA A 31 100.59 -78.08 23.14
C ALA A 31 100.50 -77.68 21.65
N GLY A 32 101.34 -78.27 20.80
CA GLY A 32 101.27 -78.09 19.34
C GLY A 32 100.05 -78.78 18.70
N ALA A 33 99.56 -79.88 19.27
CA ALA A 33 98.33 -80.55 18.83
C ALA A 33 97.09 -79.85 19.34
N VAL A 34 97.09 -79.28 20.55
CA VAL A 34 95.97 -78.45 21.02
C VAL A 34 95.95 -77.13 20.27
N LEU A 35 97.09 -76.44 20.08
CA LEU A 35 97.17 -75.24 19.25
C LEU A 35 96.89 -75.56 17.77
N GLY A 36 97.34 -76.70 17.27
CA GLY A 36 97.07 -77.20 15.93
C GLY A 36 95.60 -77.55 15.74
N VAL A 37 94.96 -78.19 16.72
CA VAL A 37 93.51 -78.44 16.75
C VAL A 37 92.75 -77.13 16.95
N LEU A 38 93.23 -76.17 17.73
CA LEU A 38 92.62 -74.85 17.89
C LEU A 38 92.76 -74.01 16.63
N LEU A 39 93.90 -74.09 15.93
CA LEU A 39 94.14 -73.46 14.64
C LEU A 39 93.39 -74.18 13.52
N ILE A 40 93.20 -75.50 13.60
CA ILE A 40 92.37 -76.29 12.68
C ILE A 40 90.89 -76.03 12.98
N LEU A 41 90.47 -75.83 14.23
CA LEU A 41 89.11 -75.45 14.61
C LEU A 41 88.84 -73.98 14.28
N LEU A 42 89.79 -73.06 14.50
CA LEU A 42 89.72 -71.67 14.02
C LEU A 42 89.73 -71.62 12.50
N ALA A 43 90.55 -72.44 11.83
CA ALA A 43 90.57 -72.55 10.38
C ALA A 43 89.30 -73.22 9.85
N LEU A 44 88.74 -74.23 10.52
CA LEU A 44 87.48 -74.87 10.17
C LEU A 44 86.30 -73.92 10.40
N VAL A 45 86.28 -73.18 11.51
CA VAL A 45 85.29 -72.12 11.78
C VAL A 45 85.46 -70.96 10.80
N TRP A 46 86.69 -70.65 10.37
CA TRP A 46 86.97 -69.61 9.38
C TRP A 46 86.72 -70.07 7.92
N LEU A 47 86.87 -71.36 7.62
CA LEU A 47 86.57 -72.00 6.33
C LEU A 47 85.06 -72.25 6.18
N ASN A 48 84.40 -72.72 7.25
CA ASN A 48 82.94 -72.82 7.38
C ASN A 48 82.31 -71.54 7.95
N ARG A 49 83.01 -70.39 7.92
CA ARG A 49 82.50 -69.13 8.50
C ARG A 49 81.12 -68.74 7.99
N ARG A 50 80.85 -69.05 6.72
CA ARG A 50 79.54 -68.83 6.09
C ARG A 50 78.43 -69.68 6.72
N ALA A 51 78.70 -70.94 7.08
CA ALA A 51 77.71 -71.83 7.69
C ALA A 51 77.49 -71.52 9.18
N ALA A 52 78.56 -71.19 9.92
CA ALA A 52 78.47 -70.85 11.35
C ALA A 52 77.80 -69.49 11.58
N THR A 53 78.17 -68.46 10.83
CA THR A 53 77.54 -67.13 10.90
C THR A 53 76.07 -67.18 10.48
N ARG A 54 75.72 -68.00 9.48
CA ARG A 54 74.32 -68.26 9.08
C ARG A 54 73.50 -68.83 10.25
N GLN A 55 73.98 -69.86 10.94
CA GLN A 55 73.27 -70.46 12.08
C GLN A 55 73.13 -69.51 13.29
N VAL A 56 74.11 -68.66 13.56
CA VAL A 56 74.06 -67.69 14.67
C VAL A 56 73.07 -66.55 14.39
N LEU A 57 73.05 -66.01 13.16
CA LEU A 57 72.13 -64.94 12.77
C LEU A 57 70.68 -65.43 12.57
N ILE A 58 70.50 -66.60 11.95
CA ILE A 58 69.17 -67.24 11.82
C ILE A 58 68.65 -67.60 13.22
N GLY A 59 69.48 -68.20 14.08
CA GLY A 59 69.09 -68.52 15.46
C GLY A 59 68.75 -67.29 16.30
N TRP A 60 69.37 -66.13 16.04
CA TRP A 60 68.98 -64.86 16.68
C TRP A 60 67.59 -64.39 16.21
N LEU A 61 67.30 -64.46 14.90
CA LEU A 61 66.01 -64.10 14.31
C LEU A 61 64.88 -65.05 14.76
N GLU A 62 65.13 -66.36 14.79
CA GLU A 62 64.21 -67.38 15.31
C GLU A 62 63.93 -67.17 16.81
N GLN A 63 64.94 -66.82 17.61
CA GLN A 63 64.75 -66.41 19.01
C GLN A 63 63.94 -65.12 19.17
N GLN A 64 63.90 -64.27 18.15
CA GLN A 64 63.01 -63.09 18.10
C GLN A 64 61.61 -63.42 17.58
N GLY A 65 61.32 -64.70 17.25
CA GLY A 65 60.04 -65.15 16.73
C GLY A 65 59.85 -64.91 15.23
N VAL A 66 60.95 -64.82 14.47
CA VAL A 66 60.92 -64.52 13.03
C VAL A 66 61.66 -65.60 12.24
N ASP A 67 60.91 -66.40 11.48
CA ASP A 67 61.47 -67.39 10.57
C ASP A 67 62.14 -66.70 9.37
N ALA A 68 63.44 -66.92 9.20
CA ALA A 68 64.22 -66.27 8.14
C ALA A 68 65.26 -67.22 7.54
N ASP A 69 65.39 -67.19 6.22
CA ASP A 69 66.48 -67.81 5.49
C ASP A 69 67.48 -66.76 5.00
N MET A 70 68.77 -67.04 5.16
CA MET A 70 69.85 -66.14 4.80
C MET A 70 70.92 -66.88 3.98
N GLU A 71 71.21 -66.36 2.80
CA GLU A 71 72.26 -66.86 1.92
C GLU A 71 73.44 -65.86 1.90
N ILE A 72 74.57 -66.25 2.46
CA ILE A 72 75.74 -65.38 2.61
C ILE A 72 76.59 -65.41 1.33
N GLU A 73 76.62 -64.30 0.59
CA GLU A 73 77.44 -64.12 -0.62
C GLU A 73 78.90 -63.86 -0.25
N ARG A 74 79.13 -62.98 0.73
CA ARG A 74 80.46 -62.54 1.18
C ARG A 74 80.47 -62.25 2.68
N LEU A 75 81.54 -62.66 3.36
CA LEU A 75 81.74 -62.43 4.80
C LEU A 75 83.22 -62.06 5.04
N GLU A 76 83.44 -60.84 5.53
CA GLU A 76 84.72 -60.20 5.82
C GLU A 76 84.85 -59.89 7.34
N MET A 77 85.99 -59.36 7.81
CA MET A 77 86.17 -59.10 9.25
C MET A 77 85.35 -57.91 9.76
N ASP A 78 84.92 -57.03 8.87
CA ASP A 78 84.23 -55.77 9.14
C ASP A 78 82.88 -55.66 8.40
N GLY A 79 82.51 -56.65 7.58
CA GLY A 79 81.25 -56.62 6.83
C GLY A 79 80.68 -57.96 6.36
N LEU A 80 79.36 -57.97 6.14
CA LEU A 80 78.55 -59.10 5.66
C LEU A 80 77.74 -58.67 4.43
N VAL A 81 77.77 -59.46 3.36
CA VAL A 81 76.86 -59.35 2.21
C VAL A 81 76.03 -60.62 2.09
N ALA A 82 74.71 -60.50 2.16
CA ALA A 82 73.79 -61.63 2.12
C ALA A 82 72.48 -61.33 1.38
N ARG A 83 71.82 -62.38 0.91
CA ARG A 83 70.42 -62.36 0.50
C ARG A 83 69.56 -62.84 1.65
N VAL A 84 68.46 -62.17 1.94
CA VAL A 84 67.62 -62.47 3.10
C VAL A 84 66.19 -62.70 2.65
N ARG A 85 65.57 -63.78 3.12
CA ARG A 85 64.14 -64.06 2.98
C ARG A 85 63.54 -64.25 4.37
N ILE A 86 62.40 -63.64 4.64
CA ILE A 86 61.73 -63.69 5.95
C ILE A 86 60.28 -64.15 5.71
N GLY A 87 59.79 -65.08 6.53
CA GLY A 87 58.47 -65.71 6.39
C GLY A 87 58.51 -67.09 5.72
N ASP A 88 57.37 -67.54 5.20
CA ASP A 88 57.22 -68.84 4.53
C ASP A 88 58.16 -68.94 3.31
N PRO A 89 59.03 -69.97 3.20
CA PRO A 89 59.91 -70.18 2.06
C PRO A 89 59.21 -70.24 0.69
N GLY A 90 57.95 -70.69 0.63
CA GLY A 90 57.14 -70.75 -0.58
C GLY A 90 56.45 -69.43 -0.93
N ASP A 91 56.25 -68.55 0.06
CA ASP A 91 55.58 -67.25 -0.07
C ASP A 91 56.14 -66.21 0.92
N PRO A 92 57.38 -65.73 0.70
CA PRO A 92 58.08 -64.91 1.69
C PRO A 92 57.40 -63.55 1.89
N ASP A 93 57.33 -63.12 3.17
CA ASP A 93 56.84 -61.80 3.58
C ASP A 93 57.87 -60.70 3.27
N VAL A 94 59.16 -61.01 3.36
CA VAL A 94 60.24 -60.08 3.00
C VAL A 94 61.28 -60.80 2.16
N THR A 95 61.70 -60.18 1.07
CA THR A 95 62.86 -60.63 0.30
C THR A 95 63.79 -59.46 0.04
N ILE A 96 65.05 -59.59 0.40
CA ILE A 96 66.07 -58.57 0.18
C ILE A 96 67.13 -59.17 -0.73
N GLU A 97 67.24 -58.64 -1.94
CA GLU A 97 68.19 -59.16 -2.95
C GLU A 97 69.64 -58.99 -2.52
N ARG A 98 69.95 -57.93 -1.77
CA ARG A 98 71.29 -57.72 -1.24
C ARG A 98 71.24 -56.86 0.03
N VAL A 99 71.69 -57.44 1.13
CA VAL A 99 71.90 -56.80 2.43
C VAL A 99 73.40 -56.66 2.64
N GLU A 100 73.89 -55.44 2.83
CA GLU A 100 75.27 -55.17 3.23
C GLU A 100 75.25 -54.66 4.69
N VAL A 101 75.90 -55.37 5.61
CA VAL A 101 76.01 -54.96 7.02
C VAL A 101 77.48 -54.75 7.33
N ASP A 102 77.87 -53.51 7.60
CA ASP A 102 79.18 -53.20 8.18
C ASP A 102 79.05 -53.26 9.71
N TYR A 103 80.01 -53.88 10.38
CA TYR A 103 80.00 -54.03 11.83
C TYR A 103 81.37 -53.77 12.46
N GLY A 104 81.34 -53.13 13.62
CA GLY A 104 82.51 -52.97 14.48
C GLY A 104 82.63 -54.12 15.48
N ILE A 105 83.84 -54.65 15.65
CA ILE A 105 84.14 -55.64 16.68
C ILE A 105 84.70 -54.90 17.91
N GLY A 106 83.96 -54.96 19.02
CA GLY A 106 84.39 -54.39 20.29
C GLY A 106 85.60 -55.17 20.87
N ALA A 107 86.64 -54.46 21.28
CA ALA A 107 87.77 -55.08 21.98
C ALA A 107 87.33 -55.61 23.37
N PRO A 108 87.96 -56.69 23.89
CA PRO A 108 87.58 -57.29 25.17
C PRO A 108 87.58 -56.32 26.37
N TRP A 109 88.36 -55.25 26.28
CA TRP A 109 88.50 -54.20 27.30
C TRP A 109 87.60 -52.97 27.07
N SER A 110 86.76 -52.97 26.03
CA SER A 110 85.79 -51.89 25.79
C SER A 110 84.59 -52.00 26.73
N LYS A 111 83.97 -50.88 27.12
CA LYS A 111 82.81 -50.84 28.03
C LYS A 111 81.60 -51.68 27.54
N GLY A 112 81.57 -52.07 26.26
CA GLY A 112 80.53 -52.91 25.65
C GLY A 112 80.85 -54.42 25.58
N GLY A 113 82.02 -54.85 26.08
CA GLY A 113 82.47 -56.25 25.98
C GLY A 113 82.87 -56.68 24.55
N LEU A 114 83.15 -57.98 24.38
CA LEU A 114 83.42 -58.58 23.08
C LEU A 114 82.09 -58.77 22.33
N GLY A 115 81.77 -57.88 21.39
CA GLY A 115 80.49 -57.87 20.69
C GLY A 115 80.58 -57.29 19.29
N VAL A 116 79.73 -57.79 18.38
CA VAL A 116 79.57 -57.29 17.01
C VAL A 116 78.45 -56.25 17.02
N THR A 117 78.78 -54.99 16.71
CA THR A 117 77.77 -53.91 16.65
C THR A 117 77.67 -53.41 15.21
N PRO A 118 76.49 -53.49 14.56
CA PRO A 118 76.32 -52.95 13.22
C PRO A 118 76.54 -51.44 13.22
N THR A 119 77.33 -50.94 12.27
CA THR A 119 77.60 -49.52 12.06
C THR A 119 76.84 -48.98 10.85
N ARG A 120 76.69 -49.77 9.78
CA ARG A 120 75.92 -49.45 8.58
C ARG A 120 75.17 -50.68 8.07
N ILE A 121 73.92 -50.50 7.68
CA ILE A 121 73.06 -51.52 7.07
C ILE A 121 72.53 -50.94 5.75
N ARG A 122 72.92 -51.50 4.61
CA ARG A 122 72.40 -51.14 3.29
C ARG A 122 71.50 -52.26 2.77
N LEU A 123 70.24 -51.94 2.50
CA LEU A 123 69.25 -52.84 1.93
C LEU A 123 69.00 -52.41 0.48
N VAL A 124 69.40 -53.24 -0.49
CA VAL A 124 69.20 -52.97 -1.93
C VAL A 124 68.06 -53.82 -2.45
N ARG A 125 67.08 -53.15 -3.07
CA ARG A 125 65.85 -53.73 -3.62
C ARG A 125 65.07 -54.63 -2.64
N PRO A 126 64.81 -54.21 -1.39
CA PRO A 126 63.97 -55.00 -0.50
C PRO A 126 62.50 -54.99 -0.98
N VAL A 127 61.90 -56.17 -1.05
CA VAL A 127 60.47 -56.34 -1.27
C VAL A 127 59.83 -56.74 0.06
N VAL A 128 58.89 -55.94 0.55
CA VAL A 128 58.17 -56.19 1.81
C VAL A 128 56.70 -56.37 1.49
N ARG A 129 56.08 -57.43 1.99
CA ARG A 129 54.63 -57.61 1.95
C ARG A 129 54.02 -57.04 3.22
N ALA A 130 52.99 -56.23 3.04
CA ALA A 130 52.18 -55.70 4.11
C ALA A 130 50.71 -55.87 3.75
N SER A 131 49.84 -55.99 4.74
CA SER A 131 48.40 -56.05 4.53
C SER A 131 47.69 -55.02 5.40
N VAL A 132 46.64 -54.40 4.87
CA VAL A 132 45.76 -53.50 5.63
C VAL A 132 44.37 -54.10 5.57
N ARG A 133 43.91 -54.63 6.71
CA ARG A 133 42.56 -55.19 6.87
C ARG A 133 41.91 -54.63 8.12
N GLY A 134 40.67 -54.16 8.02
CA GLY A 134 39.94 -53.60 9.16
C GLY A 134 40.64 -52.41 9.84
N GLY A 135 41.44 -51.64 9.08
CA GLY A 135 42.19 -50.49 9.60
C GLY A 135 43.49 -50.84 10.35
N LYS A 136 43.90 -52.11 10.42
CA LYS A 136 45.16 -52.54 11.02
C LYS A 136 46.19 -52.87 9.93
N LEU A 137 47.35 -52.21 9.97
CA LEU A 137 48.52 -52.53 9.14
C LEU A 137 49.28 -53.70 9.78
N THR A 138 49.57 -54.73 9.00
CA THR A 138 50.36 -55.89 9.41
C THR A 138 51.48 -56.12 8.41
N PHE A 139 52.68 -56.42 8.89
CA PHE A 139 53.85 -56.81 8.10
C PHE A 139 54.10 -58.33 8.15
N GLY A 140 53.12 -59.11 8.61
CA GLY A 140 53.20 -60.56 8.69
C GLY A 140 54.23 -61.00 9.71
N SER A 141 55.18 -61.83 9.31
CA SER A 141 56.29 -62.31 10.16
C SER A 141 57.20 -61.21 10.73
N LEU A 142 57.13 -59.96 10.23
CA LEU A 142 57.87 -58.83 10.79
C LEU A 142 57.20 -58.14 11.99
N ASP A 143 55.91 -58.37 12.26
CA ASP A 143 55.17 -57.66 13.30
C ASP A 143 55.83 -57.73 14.69
N PRO A 144 56.34 -58.90 15.17
CA PRO A 144 57.02 -58.98 16.47
C PRO A 144 58.29 -58.11 16.55
N LEU A 145 59.02 -57.95 15.44
CA LEU A 145 60.21 -57.09 15.38
C LEU A 145 59.79 -55.62 15.38
N VAL A 146 58.80 -55.25 14.57
CA VAL A 146 58.28 -53.87 14.51
C VAL A 146 57.79 -53.42 15.89
N GLU A 147 56.98 -54.21 16.57
CA GLU A 147 56.49 -53.90 17.93
C GLU A 147 57.62 -53.75 18.95
N LYS A 148 58.65 -54.60 18.87
CA LYS A 148 59.79 -54.56 19.80
C LYS A 148 60.75 -53.38 19.57
N PHE A 149 60.97 -53.00 18.32
CA PHE A 149 61.79 -51.83 17.96
C PHE A 149 61.06 -50.50 18.19
N THR A 150 59.73 -50.48 18.08
CA THR A 150 58.92 -49.30 18.41
C THR A 150 58.65 -49.13 19.91
N GLY A 151 58.66 -50.23 20.69
CA GLY A 151 58.30 -50.22 22.12
C GLY A 151 59.45 -50.07 23.13
N ARG A 152 60.73 -50.02 22.72
CA ARG A 152 61.89 -49.93 23.63
C ARG A 152 62.72 -48.67 23.40
N PRO A 153 63.06 -47.90 24.46
CA PRO A 153 63.94 -46.74 24.30
C PRO A 153 65.35 -47.17 23.85
N PRO A 154 66.02 -46.41 22.96
CA PRO A 154 67.42 -46.65 22.61
C PRO A 154 68.30 -46.62 23.86
N ARG A 155 69.26 -47.56 23.94
CA ARG A 155 70.23 -47.57 25.05
C ARG A 155 71.10 -46.30 24.97
N PRO A 156 71.26 -45.52 26.06
CA PRO A 156 71.96 -44.22 26.03
C PRO A 156 73.41 -44.31 25.52
N ASP A 157 74.06 -45.46 25.71
CA ASP A 157 75.49 -45.65 25.46
C ASP A 157 75.81 -46.35 24.13
N SER A 158 74.83 -46.53 23.22
CA SER A 158 75.06 -47.17 21.92
C SER A 158 74.47 -46.37 20.76
N ARG A 159 75.32 -45.93 19.83
CA ARG A 159 74.90 -45.31 18.56
C ARG A 159 74.17 -46.35 17.70
N SER A 160 72.98 -46.02 17.21
CA SER A 160 72.26 -46.91 16.28
C SER A 160 72.90 -46.86 14.88
N PRO A 161 72.87 -47.97 14.12
CA PRO A 161 73.49 -48.04 12.80
C PRO A 161 72.86 -47.06 11.80
N LEU A 162 73.65 -46.67 10.80
CA LEU A 162 73.16 -46.00 9.59
C LEU A 162 72.44 -47.02 8.71
N VAL A 163 71.12 -46.92 8.58
CA VAL A 163 70.31 -47.76 7.69
C VAL A 163 70.03 -47.01 6.38
N ILE A 164 70.41 -47.60 5.26
CA ILE A 164 70.14 -47.09 3.91
C ILE A 164 69.30 -48.13 3.18
N VAL A 165 68.17 -47.70 2.64
CA VAL A 165 67.24 -48.51 1.88
C VAL A 165 67.16 -47.94 0.47
N GLU A 166 67.52 -48.73 -0.53
CA GLU A 166 67.52 -48.34 -1.94
C GLU A 166 66.55 -49.21 -2.74
N SER A 167 65.70 -48.57 -3.54
CA SER A 167 64.73 -49.20 -4.43
C SER A 167 63.80 -50.20 -3.72
N ALA A 168 63.31 -49.85 -2.53
CA ALA A 168 62.35 -50.69 -1.81
C ALA A 168 61.03 -50.78 -2.58
N ARG A 169 60.40 -51.95 -2.52
CA ARG A 169 59.04 -52.20 -2.99
C ARG A 169 58.21 -52.79 -1.87
N VAL A 170 57.28 -52.01 -1.33
CA VAL A 170 56.28 -52.52 -0.40
C VAL A 170 55.04 -52.93 -1.18
N ARG A 171 54.75 -54.23 -1.24
CA ARG A 171 53.49 -54.75 -1.75
C ARG A 171 52.47 -54.70 -0.62
N LEU A 172 51.51 -53.80 -0.74
CA LEU A 172 50.44 -53.58 0.23
C LEU A 172 49.16 -54.25 -0.27
N ASP A 173 48.71 -55.31 0.38
CA ASP A 173 47.42 -55.92 0.10
C ASP A 173 46.31 -55.10 0.78
N THR A 174 45.39 -54.57 -0.05
CA THR A 174 44.23 -53.78 0.39
C THR A 174 42.94 -54.51 0.06
N ASP A 175 41.80 -54.07 0.62
CA ASP A 175 40.48 -54.63 0.32
C ASP A 175 40.08 -54.51 -1.18
N TYR A 176 40.74 -53.65 -1.97
CA TYR A 176 40.52 -53.48 -3.41
C TYR A 176 41.59 -54.17 -4.29
N GLY A 177 42.56 -54.87 -3.70
CA GLY A 177 43.65 -55.56 -4.39
C GLY A 177 45.05 -55.09 -3.95
N PRO A 178 46.12 -55.71 -4.48
CA PRO A 178 47.50 -55.36 -4.14
C PRO A 178 47.92 -54.03 -4.78
N THR A 179 48.57 -53.17 -4.01
CA THR A 179 49.27 -51.98 -4.51
C THR A 179 50.77 -52.05 -4.20
N ASN A 180 51.58 -51.34 -4.98
CA ASN A 180 53.03 -51.27 -4.78
C ASN A 180 53.42 -49.85 -4.36
N ILE A 181 54.13 -49.72 -3.25
CA ILE A 181 54.79 -48.48 -2.83
C ILE A 181 56.27 -48.66 -3.10
N LEU A 182 56.87 -47.72 -3.82
CA LEU A 182 58.27 -47.75 -4.18
C LEU A 182 59.00 -46.63 -3.43
N GLY A 183 60.18 -46.89 -2.87
CA GLY A 183 60.89 -45.81 -2.19
C GLY A 183 62.29 -46.10 -1.70
N ASP A 184 62.94 -45.01 -1.32
CA ASP A 184 64.27 -44.96 -0.73
C ASP A 184 64.18 -44.34 0.66
N ALA A 185 64.93 -44.88 1.62
CA ALA A 185 64.97 -44.35 2.97
C ALA A 185 66.39 -44.32 3.52
N ARG A 186 66.69 -43.30 4.33
CA ARG A 186 67.94 -43.20 5.09
C ARG A 186 67.59 -42.90 6.53
N VAL A 187 68.01 -43.76 7.44
CA VAL A 187 67.85 -43.61 8.90
C VAL A 187 69.25 -43.56 9.52
N ASP A 188 69.56 -42.50 10.27
CA ASP A 188 70.84 -42.36 10.97
C ASP A 188 70.56 -42.16 12.45
N ASN A 189 71.24 -42.94 13.29
CA ASN A 189 71.07 -42.93 14.75
C ASN A 189 69.59 -43.03 15.21
N GLY A 190 68.80 -43.85 14.53
CA GLY A 190 67.37 -44.03 14.83
C GLY A 190 66.47 -42.86 14.41
N LYS A 191 67.01 -41.79 13.80
CA LYS A 191 66.24 -40.71 13.18
C LYS A 191 66.12 -40.92 11.67
N LEU A 192 64.91 -40.78 11.12
CA LEU A 192 64.70 -40.77 9.68
C LEU A 192 65.32 -39.49 9.10
N MET A 193 66.34 -39.61 8.26
CA MET A 193 67.03 -38.49 7.63
C MET A 193 66.45 -38.11 6.27
N ARG A 194 66.06 -39.12 5.47
CA ARG A 194 65.41 -38.93 4.18
C ARG A 194 64.44 -40.08 3.90
N LEU A 195 63.27 -39.79 3.35
CA LEU A 195 62.35 -40.77 2.77
C LEU A 195 61.83 -40.21 1.46
N VAL A 196 62.02 -40.93 0.36
CA VAL A 196 61.32 -40.64 -0.90
C VAL A 196 60.50 -41.86 -1.24
N ALA A 197 59.18 -41.74 -1.19
CA ALA A 197 58.26 -42.83 -1.47
C ALA A 197 57.23 -42.39 -2.52
N HIS A 198 56.88 -43.27 -3.46
CA HIS A 198 55.84 -43.05 -4.44
C HIS A 198 54.96 -44.29 -4.59
N MET A 199 53.66 -44.05 -4.65
CA MET A 199 52.61 -45.02 -4.88
C MET A 199 51.96 -44.69 -6.22
N PRO A 200 52.10 -45.55 -7.24
CA PRO A 200 51.38 -45.42 -8.50
C PRO A 200 49.86 -45.45 -8.30
N ALA A 201 49.11 -44.98 -9.29
CA ALA A 201 47.65 -44.93 -9.24
C ALA A 201 47.05 -46.31 -8.93
N THR A 202 46.30 -46.42 -7.83
CA THR A 202 45.65 -47.66 -7.37
C THR A 202 44.27 -47.39 -6.79
N ALA A 203 43.45 -48.44 -6.65
CA ALA A 203 42.32 -48.39 -5.73
C ALA A 203 42.81 -48.62 -4.30
N PHE A 204 42.22 -47.89 -3.35
CA PHE A 204 42.56 -47.96 -1.93
C PHE A 204 41.28 -47.90 -1.09
N LYS A 205 41.18 -48.74 -0.06
CA LYS A 205 40.12 -48.69 0.94
C LYS A 205 40.70 -48.94 2.32
N SER A 206 40.27 -48.10 3.25
CA SER A 206 40.64 -48.21 4.66
C SER A 206 39.49 -47.67 5.51
N GLY A 207 38.75 -48.58 6.15
CA GLY A 207 37.52 -48.22 6.88
C GLY A 207 36.44 -47.65 5.95
N GLU A 208 35.90 -46.48 6.29
CA GLU A 208 34.92 -45.73 5.49
C GLU A 208 35.57 -44.87 4.38
N ALA A 209 36.90 -44.78 4.35
CA ALA A 209 37.62 -44.06 3.31
C ALA A 209 37.87 -44.97 2.11
N GLU A 210 37.49 -44.51 0.92
CA GLU A 210 37.75 -45.19 -0.34
C GLU A 210 38.31 -44.21 -1.37
N ALA A 211 39.23 -44.67 -2.21
CA ALA A 211 39.77 -43.88 -3.31
C ALA A 211 40.06 -44.76 -4.52
N ARG A 212 39.81 -44.25 -5.72
CA ARG A 212 40.13 -44.88 -7.01
C ARG A 212 41.09 -44.00 -7.77
N GLY A 213 42.07 -44.63 -8.43
CA GLY A 213 43.15 -43.91 -9.10
C GLY A 213 44.04 -43.12 -8.14
N LEU A 214 44.08 -43.51 -6.86
CA LEU A 214 44.88 -42.85 -5.83
C LEU A 214 46.37 -43.05 -6.13
N SER A 215 47.07 -41.96 -6.40
CA SER A 215 48.52 -41.89 -6.46
C SER A 215 49.02 -40.95 -5.37
N ALA A 216 50.21 -41.24 -4.84
CA ALA A 216 50.81 -40.40 -3.80
C ALA A 216 52.33 -40.43 -3.90
N ALA A 217 52.98 -39.28 -3.72
CA ALA A 217 54.42 -39.15 -3.57
C ALA A 217 54.72 -38.39 -2.29
N VAL A 218 55.71 -38.86 -1.54
CA VAL A 218 56.17 -38.28 -0.28
C VAL A 218 57.68 -38.09 -0.34
N ASP A 219 58.15 -36.87 -0.10
CA ASP A 219 59.56 -36.56 0.22
C ASP A 219 59.62 -36.01 1.64
N LEU A 220 60.32 -36.73 2.51
CA LEU A 220 60.65 -36.29 3.86
C LEU A 220 62.15 -36.06 3.95
N THR A 221 62.57 -34.92 4.47
CA THR A 221 63.98 -34.62 4.74
C THR A 221 64.12 -34.02 6.13
N THR A 222 64.95 -34.63 6.97
CA THR A 222 65.18 -34.18 8.36
C THR A 222 66.49 -33.43 8.46
N THR A 223 66.44 -32.21 9.01
CA THR A 223 67.63 -31.37 9.30
C THR A 223 67.56 -30.93 10.76
N GLY A 224 68.50 -31.40 11.59
CA GLY A 224 68.44 -31.20 13.04
C GLY A 224 67.20 -31.85 13.65
N ASP A 225 66.32 -31.06 14.27
CA ASP A 225 65.05 -31.49 14.84
C ASP A 225 63.83 -31.03 14.00
N ARG A 226 64.06 -30.66 12.73
CA ARG A 226 63.03 -30.23 11.79
C ARG A 226 62.83 -31.28 10.71
N LEU A 227 61.57 -31.58 10.41
CA LEU A 227 61.14 -32.47 9.34
C LEU A 227 60.50 -31.63 8.24
N ALA A 228 61.19 -31.50 7.10
CA ALA A 228 60.60 -30.99 5.88
C ALA A 228 59.78 -32.11 5.24
N VAL A 229 58.52 -31.82 4.92
CA VAL A 229 57.54 -32.73 4.36
C VAL A 229 57.06 -32.16 3.04
N ARG A 230 57.04 -32.99 1.99
CA ARG A 230 56.29 -32.75 0.76
C ARG A 230 55.44 -33.98 0.47
N LEU A 231 54.14 -33.80 0.30
CA LEU A 231 53.17 -34.80 -0.10
C LEU A 231 52.43 -34.30 -1.33
N ASP A 232 52.48 -35.07 -2.42
CA ASP A 232 51.68 -34.85 -3.62
C ASP A 232 50.75 -36.06 -3.75
N ALA A 233 49.43 -35.86 -3.67
CA ALA A 233 48.45 -36.93 -3.76
C ALA A 233 47.33 -36.58 -4.75
N ALA A 234 46.96 -37.52 -5.61
CA ALA A 234 45.89 -37.34 -6.58
C ALA A 234 44.98 -38.57 -6.64
N ALA A 235 43.68 -38.37 -6.83
CA ALA A 235 42.69 -39.43 -6.97
C ALA A 235 41.62 -39.05 -8.02
N ASP A 236 41.22 -40.02 -8.84
CA ASP A 236 40.11 -39.82 -9.79
C ASP A 236 38.78 -39.71 -9.06
N HIS A 237 38.61 -40.48 -8.00
CA HIS A 237 37.46 -40.44 -7.10
C HIS A 237 37.92 -40.75 -5.68
N ALA A 238 37.46 -39.98 -4.69
CA ALA A 238 37.75 -40.22 -3.29
C ALA A 238 36.50 -39.97 -2.45
N THR A 239 36.19 -40.90 -1.54
CA THR A 239 35.15 -40.79 -0.53
C THR A 239 35.78 -40.88 0.85
N LEU A 240 35.49 -39.89 1.69
CA LEU A 240 35.83 -39.80 3.10
C LEU A 240 34.52 -39.64 3.89
N PRO A 241 34.50 -39.90 5.21
CA PRO A 241 33.32 -39.64 6.03
C PRO A 241 32.82 -38.20 5.84
N GLY A 242 31.61 -38.05 5.29
CA GLY A 242 30.97 -36.75 5.04
C GLY A 242 31.46 -35.95 3.82
N LEU A 243 32.39 -36.48 3.02
CA LEU A 243 32.98 -35.80 1.87
C LEU A 243 33.24 -36.76 0.72
N ALA A 244 32.88 -36.41 -0.50
CA ALA A 244 33.32 -37.13 -1.70
C ALA A 244 33.84 -36.15 -2.75
N GLY A 245 34.78 -36.56 -3.58
CA GLY A 245 35.36 -35.70 -4.61
C GLY A 245 35.82 -36.46 -5.84
N ASP A 246 35.77 -35.78 -6.98
CA ASP A 246 36.24 -36.27 -8.28
C ASP A 246 37.42 -35.44 -8.77
N THR A 247 38.42 -36.11 -9.36
CA THR A 247 39.67 -35.51 -9.84
C THR A 247 40.30 -34.62 -8.76
N ALA A 248 40.49 -35.19 -7.58
CA ALA A 248 41.04 -34.51 -6.41
C ALA A 248 42.57 -34.54 -6.46
N ASN A 249 43.21 -33.39 -6.24
CA ASN A 249 44.66 -33.25 -6.13
C ASN A 249 45.00 -32.44 -4.88
N LEU A 250 45.95 -32.93 -4.08
CA LEU A 250 46.44 -32.34 -2.86
C LEU A 250 47.96 -32.24 -2.92
N ILE A 251 48.48 -31.03 -2.81
CA ILE A 251 49.90 -30.76 -2.59
C ILE A 251 50.05 -30.18 -1.19
N LEU A 252 50.78 -30.84 -0.31
CA LEU A 252 51.09 -30.38 1.02
C LEU A 252 52.60 -30.26 1.18
N THR A 253 53.05 -29.10 1.64
CA THR A 253 54.45 -28.88 2.03
C THR A 253 54.47 -28.35 3.44
N GLY A 254 55.42 -28.80 4.26
CA GLY A 254 55.48 -28.34 5.63
C GLY A 254 56.83 -28.53 6.28
N ASN A 255 57.10 -27.71 7.28
CA ASN A 255 58.23 -27.85 8.19
C ASN A 255 57.66 -28.12 9.59
N LEU A 256 57.77 -29.37 10.03
CA LEU A 256 57.20 -29.87 11.27
C LEU A 256 58.32 -30.18 12.28
N PRO A 257 58.04 -30.21 13.60
CA PRO A 257 59.00 -30.77 14.54
C PRO A 257 59.16 -32.27 14.30
N TYR A 258 60.39 -32.77 14.38
CA TYR A 258 60.64 -34.21 14.33
C TYR A 258 60.03 -34.86 15.59
N PRO A 259 59.16 -35.89 15.45
CA PRO A 259 58.48 -36.48 16.59
C PRO A 259 59.45 -37.15 17.57
N ASP A 260 59.31 -36.83 18.86
CA ASP A 260 59.97 -37.56 19.94
C ASP A 260 59.15 -38.81 20.29
N PHE A 261 59.50 -39.91 19.62
CA PHE A 261 58.90 -41.22 19.88
C PHE A 261 59.14 -41.74 21.30
N LYS A 262 60.21 -41.30 21.98
CA LYS A 262 60.53 -41.74 23.36
C LYS A 262 59.65 -41.03 24.37
N GLY A 263 59.50 -39.72 24.24
CA GLY A 263 58.65 -38.90 25.09
C GLY A 263 57.17 -38.97 24.72
N ARG A 264 56.82 -39.55 23.55
CA ARG A 264 55.51 -39.43 22.91
C ARG A 264 55.11 -37.96 22.83
N LYS A 265 55.96 -37.15 22.20
CA LYS A 265 55.76 -35.70 22.04
C LYS A 265 56.02 -35.30 20.60
N GLY A 266 55.14 -34.47 20.07
CA GLY A 266 55.27 -33.79 18.78
C GLY A 266 55.38 -32.28 18.97
N ASP A 267 56.00 -31.83 20.05
CA ASP A 267 56.01 -30.43 20.45
C ASP A 267 56.93 -29.60 19.55
N GLY A 268 56.47 -28.43 19.10
CA GLY A 268 57.31 -27.44 18.42
C GLY A 268 56.63 -26.67 17.30
N ALA A 269 57.40 -25.82 16.59
CA ALA A 269 56.86 -24.95 15.55
C ALA A 269 56.42 -25.76 14.31
N ALA A 270 55.25 -25.49 13.77
CA ALA A 270 54.76 -26.09 12.53
C ALA A 270 54.45 -25.01 11.51
N ALA A 271 54.99 -25.15 10.30
CA ALA A 271 54.63 -24.33 9.14
C ALA A 271 54.10 -25.27 8.05
N VAL A 272 52.90 -25.03 7.54
CA VAL A 272 52.24 -25.90 6.55
C VAL A 272 51.63 -25.05 5.45
N ASN A 273 51.92 -25.40 4.20
CA ASN A 273 51.21 -24.90 3.03
C ASN A 273 50.52 -26.07 2.34
N ALA A 274 49.24 -25.91 2.04
CA ALA A 274 48.48 -26.91 1.29
C ALA A 274 47.75 -26.25 0.11
N ALA A 275 47.75 -26.93 -1.03
CA ALA A 275 46.94 -26.61 -2.19
C ALA A 275 46.09 -27.83 -2.54
N PHE A 276 44.79 -27.63 -2.64
CA PHE A 276 43.83 -28.66 -2.98
C PHE A 276 43.00 -28.23 -4.18
N THR A 277 42.82 -29.09 -5.17
CA THR A 277 41.90 -28.87 -6.29
C THR A 277 41.01 -30.08 -6.49
N ALA A 278 39.77 -29.86 -6.91
CA ALA A 278 38.85 -30.93 -7.29
C ALA A 278 37.89 -30.47 -8.39
N ALA A 279 37.64 -31.34 -9.38
CA ALA A 279 36.65 -31.06 -10.42
C ALA A 279 35.24 -31.00 -9.83
N ARG A 280 34.96 -31.90 -8.88
CA ARG A 280 33.73 -31.96 -8.10
C ARG A 280 34.05 -32.28 -6.65
N LEU A 281 33.37 -31.64 -5.72
CA LEU A 281 33.43 -31.94 -4.28
C LEU A 281 32.00 -31.92 -3.74
N SER A 282 31.56 -32.98 -3.06
CA SER A 282 30.24 -33.08 -2.47
C SER A 282 30.33 -33.31 -0.96
N SER A 283 29.53 -32.57 -0.21
CA SER A 283 29.36 -32.73 1.24
C SER A 283 27.89 -32.49 1.60
N GLY A 284 27.24 -33.50 2.19
CA GLY A 284 25.80 -33.47 2.44
C GLY A 284 24.98 -33.29 1.16
N ALA A 285 24.02 -32.37 1.17
CA ALA A 285 23.19 -32.01 0.02
C ALA A 285 23.87 -31.03 -0.97
N SER A 286 25.11 -30.60 -0.67
CA SER A 286 25.81 -29.58 -1.44
C SER A 286 26.89 -30.18 -2.32
N THR A 287 27.00 -29.69 -3.56
CA THR A 287 28.05 -30.06 -4.50
C THR A 287 28.75 -28.81 -5.03
N ALA A 288 30.05 -28.69 -4.81
CA ALA A 288 30.92 -27.71 -5.45
C ALA A 288 31.56 -28.27 -6.73
N ARG A 289 31.67 -27.46 -7.78
CA ARG A 289 32.41 -27.75 -9.02
C ARG A 289 33.56 -26.76 -9.20
N GLY A 290 34.69 -27.24 -9.69
CA GLY A 290 35.91 -26.46 -9.86
C GLY A 290 36.37 -25.86 -8.53
N ALA A 291 36.54 -26.72 -7.52
CA ALA A 291 37.00 -26.34 -6.19
C ALA A 291 38.52 -26.17 -6.20
N ASP A 292 39.01 -25.07 -5.62
CA ASP A 292 40.43 -24.75 -5.45
C ASP A 292 40.59 -24.15 -4.04
N ALA A 293 41.46 -24.73 -3.21
CA ALA A 293 41.71 -24.27 -1.86
C ALA A 293 43.21 -24.13 -1.63
N ARG A 294 43.64 -23.00 -1.07
CA ARG A 294 45.02 -22.76 -0.63
C ARG A 294 45.03 -22.40 0.85
N LEU A 295 45.89 -23.07 1.60
CA LEU A 295 46.10 -22.88 3.03
C LEU A 295 47.57 -22.56 3.27
N SER A 296 47.84 -21.55 4.08
CA SER A 296 49.14 -21.28 4.70
C SER A 296 48.92 -21.18 6.20
N PHE A 297 49.67 -21.94 7.00
CA PHE A 297 49.51 -22.01 8.44
C PHE A 297 50.88 -21.99 9.13
N ASN A 298 51.01 -21.18 10.18
CA ASN A 298 52.17 -21.16 11.05
C ASN A 298 51.72 -21.22 12.52
N GLY A 299 52.26 -22.15 13.29
CA GLY A 299 51.82 -22.38 14.66
C GLY A 299 52.76 -23.23 15.48
N GLN A 300 52.23 -23.73 16.61
CA GLN A 300 52.86 -24.66 17.52
C GLN A 300 52.00 -25.92 17.62
N THR A 301 52.66 -27.07 17.59
CA THR A 301 52.07 -28.36 17.93
C THR A 301 52.47 -28.73 19.35
N ALA A 302 51.59 -29.41 20.07
CA ALA A 302 51.84 -29.94 21.40
C ALA A 302 51.10 -31.27 21.60
N GLY A 303 51.70 -32.21 22.33
CA GLY A 303 51.11 -33.52 22.64
C GLY A 303 51.47 -34.62 21.65
N TRP A 304 50.65 -35.66 21.55
CA TRP A 304 50.89 -36.87 20.74
C TRP A 304 49.65 -37.26 19.91
N ILE A 305 49.77 -38.27 19.04
CA ILE A 305 48.74 -38.59 18.05
C ILE A 305 47.35 -38.91 18.64
N GLU A 306 47.27 -39.45 19.86
CA GLU A 306 45.98 -39.67 20.55
C GLU A 306 45.40 -38.40 21.18
N THR A 307 46.27 -37.51 21.70
CA THR A 307 45.89 -36.25 22.36
C THR A 307 46.86 -35.15 21.95
N PHE A 308 46.44 -34.24 21.08
CA PHE A 308 47.28 -33.14 20.59
C PHE A 308 46.52 -31.83 20.51
N ARG A 309 47.29 -30.74 20.48
CA ARG A 309 46.84 -29.39 20.19
C ARG A 309 47.75 -28.77 19.14
N ILE A 310 47.16 -28.21 18.09
CA ILE A 310 47.84 -27.42 17.07
C ILE A 310 47.22 -26.03 17.14
N ALA A 311 48.01 -25.01 17.47
CA ALA A 311 47.52 -23.63 17.60
C ALA A 311 48.44 -22.68 16.84
N GLY A 312 47.87 -21.75 16.09
CA GLY A 312 48.65 -20.83 15.26
C GLY A 312 47.78 -19.82 14.53
N ALA A 313 48.32 -19.25 13.47
CA ALA A 313 47.59 -18.37 12.57
C ALA A 313 47.86 -18.75 11.11
N GLY A 314 46.88 -18.54 10.24
CA GLY A 314 46.99 -18.89 8.85
C GLY A 314 46.03 -18.15 7.93
N ASP A 315 46.31 -18.24 6.64
CA ASP A 315 45.50 -17.73 5.55
C ASP A 315 44.82 -18.90 4.84
N LEU A 316 43.53 -18.76 4.53
CA LEU A 316 42.75 -19.74 3.78
C LEU A 316 42.05 -19.05 2.62
N ASP A 317 42.27 -19.51 1.40
CA ASP A 317 41.61 -19.02 0.19
C ASP A 317 40.96 -20.19 -0.53
N VAL A 318 39.63 -20.29 -0.44
CA VAL A 318 38.81 -21.33 -1.08
C VAL A 318 38.00 -20.69 -2.18
N ARG A 319 38.07 -21.24 -3.39
CA ARG A 319 37.28 -20.87 -4.57
C ARG A 319 36.45 -22.06 -5.03
N ALA A 320 35.26 -21.79 -5.52
CA ALA A 320 34.43 -22.74 -6.25
C ALA A 320 33.76 -22.04 -7.43
N ALA A 321 33.88 -22.60 -8.63
CA ALA A 321 33.23 -22.06 -9.82
C ALA A 321 31.69 -22.08 -9.67
N ARG A 322 31.16 -23.15 -9.08
CA ARG A 322 29.73 -23.32 -8.80
C ARG A 322 29.51 -24.18 -7.57
N ILE A 323 28.50 -23.86 -6.77
CA ILE A 323 27.99 -24.63 -5.65
C ILE A 323 26.50 -24.86 -5.94
N ASP A 324 26.07 -26.10 -5.99
CA ASP A 324 24.67 -26.50 -6.09
C ASP A 324 24.21 -27.07 -4.74
N GLY A 325 22.97 -26.82 -4.33
CA GLY A 325 22.40 -27.25 -3.05
C GLY A 325 21.28 -26.33 -2.57
N PRO A 326 20.81 -26.46 -1.32
CA PRO A 326 19.79 -25.57 -0.72
C PRO A 326 20.21 -24.09 -0.72
N ALA A 327 21.53 -23.83 -0.66
CA ALA A 327 22.15 -22.55 -0.94
C ALA A 327 23.11 -22.75 -2.12
N ALA A 328 22.73 -22.26 -3.29
CA ALA A 328 23.55 -22.35 -4.50
C ALA A 328 24.33 -21.05 -4.71
N ALA A 329 25.51 -21.16 -5.31
CA ALA A 329 26.35 -20.01 -5.62
C ALA A 329 27.19 -20.23 -6.89
N SER A 330 27.59 -19.15 -7.56
CA SER A 330 28.54 -19.18 -8.68
C SER A 330 29.66 -18.17 -8.45
N GLY A 331 30.88 -18.53 -8.85
CA GLY A 331 32.08 -17.75 -8.57
C GLY A 331 32.27 -17.48 -7.07
N ALA A 332 32.05 -18.50 -6.24
CA ALA A 332 32.15 -18.40 -4.79
C ALA A 332 33.62 -18.36 -4.38
N ARG A 333 33.96 -17.50 -3.42
CA ARG A 333 35.28 -17.45 -2.80
C ARG A 333 35.16 -17.11 -1.32
N LEU A 334 35.83 -17.88 -0.47
CA LEU A 334 36.02 -17.62 0.96
C LEU A 334 37.50 -17.30 1.16
N ARG A 335 37.77 -16.18 1.84
CA ARG A 335 39.11 -15.78 2.24
C ARG A 335 39.14 -15.51 3.74
N LEU A 336 40.01 -16.19 4.45
CA LEU A 336 40.38 -15.91 5.84
C LEU A 336 41.80 -15.35 5.83
N ASP A 337 42.00 -14.19 6.43
CA ASP A 337 43.32 -13.56 6.50
C ASP A 337 43.86 -13.63 7.92
N HIS A 338 45.04 -14.20 8.10
CA HIS A 338 45.71 -14.28 9.39
C HIS A 338 44.81 -14.79 10.53
N ALA A 339 43.91 -15.73 10.22
CA ALA A 339 42.95 -16.28 11.17
C ALA A 339 43.67 -17.17 12.16
N ARG A 340 43.42 -16.95 13.45
CA ARG A 340 43.89 -17.83 14.51
C ARG A 340 43.19 -19.17 14.37
N ALA A 341 43.95 -20.24 14.23
CA ALA A 341 43.43 -21.58 14.08
C ALA A 341 43.91 -22.45 15.24
N GLU A 342 42.98 -23.20 15.81
CA GLU A 342 43.25 -24.21 16.83
C GLU A 342 42.59 -25.52 16.43
N LEU A 343 43.35 -26.60 16.43
CA LEU A 343 42.90 -27.97 16.22
C LEU A 343 43.29 -28.78 17.45
N THR A 344 42.31 -29.38 18.12
CA THR A 344 42.52 -30.21 19.31
C THR A 344 41.99 -31.61 19.07
N ARG A 345 42.73 -32.61 19.53
CA ARG A 345 42.25 -33.98 19.66
C ARG A 345 42.33 -34.39 21.11
N ASP A 346 41.24 -34.88 21.65
CA ASP A 346 41.14 -35.39 23.02
C ASP A 346 40.22 -36.63 23.08
N ALA A 347 39.87 -37.09 24.28
CA ALA A 347 38.98 -38.24 24.47
C ALA A 347 37.56 -38.06 23.87
N GLN A 348 37.14 -36.81 23.60
CA GLN A 348 35.85 -36.46 22.99
C GLN A 348 35.96 -36.35 21.45
N GLY A 349 37.15 -36.56 20.88
CA GLY A 349 37.39 -36.53 19.44
C GLY A 349 38.12 -35.28 18.96
N LEU A 350 37.90 -34.92 17.69
CA LEU A 350 38.57 -33.80 17.04
C LEU A 350 37.70 -32.53 17.16
N GLY A 351 38.22 -31.49 17.82
CA GLY A 351 37.65 -30.16 17.88
C GLY A 351 38.49 -29.16 17.09
N TRP A 352 37.86 -28.14 16.53
CA TRP A 352 38.54 -27.07 15.80
C TRP A 352 37.92 -25.71 16.11
N ARG A 353 38.73 -24.66 16.02
CA ARG A 353 38.32 -23.26 16.19
C ARG A 353 39.12 -22.37 15.24
N LEU A 354 38.44 -21.46 14.56
CA LEU A 354 39.02 -20.42 13.71
C LEU A 354 38.52 -19.06 14.20
N GLU A 355 39.40 -18.09 14.36
CA GLU A 355 39.04 -16.74 14.80
C GLU A 355 39.82 -15.69 14.00
N GLY A 356 39.12 -14.85 13.25
CA GLY A 356 39.78 -13.81 12.46
C GLY A 356 38.86 -13.14 11.43
N PRO A 357 39.41 -12.22 10.62
CA PRO A 357 38.67 -11.60 9.55
C PRO A 357 38.36 -12.60 8.44
N ALA A 358 37.13 -12.53 7.92
CA ALA A 358 36.64 -13.39 6.86
C ALA A 358 35.99 -12.56 5.76
N THR A 359 36.20 -12.93 4.50
CA THR A 359 35.50 -12.37 3.36
C THR A 359 34.94 -13.50 2.50
N VAL A 360 33.62 -13.51 2.32
CA VAL A 360 32.93 -14.40 1.39
C VAL A 360 32.42 -13.57 0.23
N THR A 361 32.72 -13.97 -1.00
CA THR A 361 32.19 -13.34 -2.21
C THR A 361 31.53 -14.36 -3.11
N ALA A 362 30.45 -14.00 -3.79
CA ALA A 362 29.82 -14.80 -4.82
C ALA A 362 29.30 -13.91 -5.95
N ALA A 363 29.56 -14.28 -7.20
CA ALA A 363 29.05 -13.57 -8.37
C ALA A 363 27.52 -13.67 -8.46
N ARG A 364 26.99 -14.86 -8.16
CA ARG A 364 25.56 -15.07 -7.88
C ARG A 364 25.40 -16.00 -6.68
N ALA A 365 24.38 -15.78 -5.87
CA ALA A 365 23.99 -16.66 -4.77
C ALA A 365 22.46 -16.76 -4.73
N SER A 366 21.92 -17.93 -4.44
CA SER A 366 20.47 -18.16 -4.35
C SER A 366 20.16 -19.10 -3.18
N GLY A 367 19.20 -18.74 -2.35
CA GLY A 367 18.78 -19.57 -1.22
C GLY A 367 17.57 -18.97 -0.51
N ALA A 368 16.72 -19.81 0.08
CA ALA A 368 15.49 -19.39 0.79
C ALA A 368 14.58 -18.44 -0.02
N GLY A 369 14.53 -18.60 -1.35
CA GLY A 369 13.72 -17.76 -2.26
C GLY A 369 14.33 -16.39 -2.58
N VAL A 370 15.55 -16.09 -2.10
CA VAL A 370 16.27 -14.85 -2.39
C VAL A 370 17.39 -15.13 -3.38
N ASP A 371 17.42 -14.39 -4.47
CA ASP A 371 18.48 -14.42 -5.48
C ASP A 371 19.34 -13.15 -5.37
N GLY A 372 20.66 -13.32 -5.34
CA GLY A 372 21.62 -12.23 -5.20
C GLY A 372 22.68 -12.24 -6.29
N SER A 373 23.13 -11.06 -6.70
CA SER A 373 24.31 -10.88 -7.57
C SER A 373 25.32 -9.94 -6.93
N GLY A 374 26.61 -10.22 -7.15
CA GLY A 374 27.71 -9.43 -6.58
C GLY A 374 27.71 -9.43 -5.05
N VAL A 375 27.40 -10.58 -4.44
CA VAL A 375 27.25 -10.71 -2.98
C VAL A 375 28.62 -10.76 -2.34
N THR A 376 28.85 -9.92 -1.34
CA THR A 376 30.05 -9.93 -0.50
C THR A 376 29.65 -9.83 0.97
N VAL A 377 30.11 -10.76 1.79
CA VAL A 377 29.96 -10.75 3.25
C VAL A 377 31.35 -10.62 3.85
N ARG A 378 31.58 -9.56 4.64
CA ARG A 378 32.83 -9.34 5.38
C ARG A 378 32.56 -9.46 6.86
N ALA A 379 33.39 -10.21 7.57
CA ALA A 379 33.42 -10.22 9.02
C ALA A 379 34.77 -9.70 9.48
N SER A 380 34.77 -8.73 10.40
CA SER A 380 36.02 -8.19 10.97
C SER A 380 36.63 -9.13 12.01
N SER A 381 35.79 -9.92 12.70
CA SER A 381 36.20 -10.94 13.66
C SER A 381 35.12 -12.02 13.72
N LEU A 382 35.27 -13.04 12.87
CA LEU A 382 34.39 -14.22 12.86
C LEU A 382 35.04 -15.30 13.71
N THR A 383 34.31 -15.79 14.70
CA THR A 383 34.65 -17.03 15.40
C THR A 383 33.88 -18.17 14.74
N LEU A 384 34.57 -19.15 14.20
CA LEU A 384 34.03 -20.43 13.77
C LEU A 384 34.57 -21.51 14.69
N GLY A 385 33.77 -22.49 15.05
CA GLY A 385 34.22 -23.64 15.81
C GLY A 385 33.39 -24.87 15.48
N GLY A 386 33.90 -26.03 15.82
CA GLY A 386 33.15 -27.26 15.64
C GLY A 386 33.81 -28.48 16.26
N ARG A 387 33.00 -29.52 16.40
CA ARG A 387 33.42 -30.84 16.87
C ARG A 387 32.51 -31.90 16.26
N GLY A 388 33.09 -32.88 15.59
CA GLY A 388 32.30 -33.83 14.79
C GLY A 388 31.45 -33.12 13.74
N ALA A 389 30.14 -33.36 13.74
CA ALA A 389 29.19 -32.69 12.86
C ALA A 389 28.68 -31.33 13.40
N ALA A 390 28.99 -30.99 14.66
CA ALA A 390 28.55 -29.74 15.25
C ALA A 390 29.42 -28.56 14.79
N LEU A 391 28.80 -27.43 14.48
CA LEU A 391 29.44 -26.19 14.03
C LEU A 391 28.80 -24.99 14.71
N GLU A 392 29.62 -24.03 15.10
CA GLU A 392 29.20 -22.74 15.64
C GLU A 392 29.89 -21.61 14.86
N ALA A 393 29.18 -20.52 14.58
CA ALA A 393 29.71 -19.33 13.95
C ALA A 393 29.11 -18.07 14.57
N GLN A 394 29.96 -17.19 15.09
CA GLN A 394 29.52 -15.94 15.70
C GLN A 394 30.42 -14.76 15.34
N GLY A 395 29.83 -13.59 15.13
CA GLY A 395 30.61 -12.36 14.91
C GLY A 395 29.85 -11.23 14.20
N PRO A 396 30.44 -10.04 14.14
CA PRO A 396 29.95 -8.95 13.32
C PRO A 396 30.14 -9.25 11.82
N VAL A 397 29.12 -8.93 11.03
CA VAL A 397 29.10 -9.11 9.58
C VAL A 397 28.65 -7.83 8.87
N ALA A 398 29.27 -7.54 7.73
CA ALA A 398 28.87 -6.50 6.80
C ALA A 398 28.55 -7.15 5.45
N LEU A 399 27.32 -6.97 4.98
CA LEU A 399 26.82 -7.45 3.71
C LEU A 399 26.86 -6.31 2.69
N SER A 400 27.33 -6.59 1.48
CA SER A 400 27.10 -5.76 0.30
C SER A 400 26.67 -6.63 -0.87
N ALA A 401 25.65 -6.22 -1.62
CA ALA A 401 25.21 -6.90 -2.83
C ALA A 401 24.83 -5.88 -3.91
N ASP A 402 25.21 -6.16 -5.16
CA ASP A 402 24.84 -5.31 -6.30
C ASP A 402 23.32 -5.36 -6.52
N ARG A 403 22.74 -6.55 -6.39
CA ARG A 403 21.30 -6.78 -6.47
C ARG A 403 20.86 -7.94 -5.57
N LEU A 404 19.72 -7.80 -4.92
CA LEU A 404 18.95 -8.87 -4.27
C LEU A 404 17.53 -8.88 -4.85
N VAL A 405 16.98 -10.05 -5.11
CA VAL A 405 15.64 -10.25 -5.66
C VAL A 405 14.89 -11.24 -4.79
N TRP A 406 13.65 -10.89 -4.42
CA TRP A 406 12.72 -11.75 -3.69
C TRP A 406 11.31 -11.60 -4.29
N GLY A 407 10.89 -12.59 -5.08
CA GLY A 407 9.70 -12.45 -5.92
C GLY A 407 9.85 -11.25 -6.87
N ASP A 408 8.86 -10.34 -6.88
CA ASP A 408 8.88 -9.13 -7.71
C ASP A 408 9.67 -7.96 -7.07
N LEU A 409 10.09 -8.08 -5.81
CA LEU A 409 10.91 -7.08 -5.15
C LEU A 409 12.38 -7.24 -5.57
N ALA A 410 12.95 -6.21 -6.18
CA ALA A 410 14.37 -6.13 -6.45
C ALA A 410 15.00 -4.94 -5.73
N LEU A 411 16.10 -5.17 -5.02
CA LEU A 411 16.89 -4.18 -4.31
C LEU A 411 18.28 -4.12 -4.92
N ASN A 412 18.77 -2.91 -5.23
CA ASN A 412 20.06 -2.68 -5.85
C ASN A 412 20.95 -1.81 -4.96
N GLY A 413 22.25 -2.11 -4.95
CA GLY A 413 23.22 -1.44 -4.09
C GLY A 413 22.91 -1.66 -2.61
N VAL A 414 22.66 -2.91 -2.23
CA VAL A 414 22.32 -3.31 -0.87
C VAL A 414 23.56 -3.23 0.01
N ARG A 415 23.42 -2.62 1.18
CA ARG A 415 24.43 -2.62 2.24
C ARG A 415 23.77 -2.95 3.56
N GLY A 416 24.34 -3.87 4.32
CA GLY A 416 23.88 -4.20 5.66
C GLY A 416 25.03 -4.40 6.62
N VAL A 417 24.77 -4.16 7.90
CA VAL A 417 25.72 -4.43 8.99
C VAL A 417 24.95 -5.08 10.13
N GLY A 418 25.58 -6.04 10.79
CA GLY A 418 24.90 -6.78 11.84
C GLY A 418 25.83 -7.72 12.59
N ARG A 419 25.21 -8.57 13.40
CA ARG A 419 25.85 -9.68 14.08
C ARG A 419 25.08 -10.95 13.74
N VAL A 420 25.83 -12.04 13.59
CA VAL A 420 25.29 -13.38 13.40
C VAL A 420 25.77 -14.26 14.55
N ASP A 421 24.89 -15.13 15.01
CA ASP A 421 25.15 -16.28 15.87
C ASP A 421 24.46 -17.49 15.22
N LEU A 422 25.23 -18.53 14.92
CA LEU A 422 24.81 -19.68 14.16
C LEU A 422 25.31 -20.91 14.88
N VAL A 423 24.42 -21.85 15.17
CA VAL A 423 24.74 -23.16 15.73
C VAL A 423 24.09 -24.23 14.86
N VAL A 424 24.88 -25.23 14.48
CA VAL A 424 24.47 -26.39 13.69
C VAL A 424 24.88 -27.62 14.47
N ASP A 425 23.93 -28.30 15.11
CA ASP A 425 24.17 -29.50 15.91
C ASP A 425 23.18 -30.62 15.53
N GLN A 426 22.01 -30.66 16.18
CA GLN A 426 20.83 -31.46 15.84
C GLN A 426 19.88 -30.70 14.90
N GLY A 427 20.25 -29.49 14.49
CA GLY A 427 19.53 -28.65 13.53
C GLY A 427 20.15 -27.26 13.42
N LEU A 428 19.67 -26.46 12.46
CA LEU A 428 20.11 -25.09 12.25
C LEU A 428 19.44 -24.15 13.27
N ARG A 429 20.23 -23.46 14.09
CA ARG A 429 19.82 -22.31 14.90
C ARG A 429 20.60 -21.08 14.45
N LEU A 430 19.90 -20.03 14.05
CA LEU A 430 20.46 -18.78 13.55
C LEU A 430 19.77 -17.63 14.27
N ASP A 431 20.55 -16.78 14.92
CA ASP A 431 20.12 -15.51 15.46
C ASP A 431 20.96 -14.41 14.80
N ALA A 432 20.30 -13.52 14.06
CA ALA A 432 20.95 -12.40 13.39
C ALA A 432 20.25 -11.09 13.74
N THR A 433 21.02 -10.05 14.03
CA THR A 433 20.51 -8.69 14.26
C THR A 433 21.31 -7.71 13.42
N GLY A 434 20.65 -6.69 12.87
CA GLY A 434 21.37 -5.73 12.03
C GLY A 434 20.51 -4.64 11.44
N SER A 435 21.13 -3.88 10.54
CA SER A 435 20.50 -2.88 9.70
C SER A 435 20.79 -3.16 8.23
N MET A 436 19.93 -2.67 7.34
CA MET A 436 20.06 -2.85 5.90
C MET A 436 19.57 -1.58 5.19
N THR A 437 20.27 -1.20 4.13
CA THR A 437 19.86 -0.14 3.22
C THR A 437 19.97 -0.63 1.78
N ALA A 438 19.15 -0.09 0.90
CA ALA A 438 19.32 -0.25 -0.55
C ALA A 438 19.15 1.10 -1.22
N ALA A 439 20.09 1.43 -2.13
CA ALA A 439 20.08 2.72 -2.82
C ALA A 439 18.91 2.84 -3.81
N ARG A 440 18.54 1.74 -4.47
CA ARG A 440 17.42 1.68 -5.42
C ARG A 440 16.70 0.35 -5.33
N GLY A 441 15.40 0.38 -5.05
CA GLY A 441 14.49 -0.74 -5.04
C GLY A 441 13.40 -0.54 -6.08
N SER A 442 12.84 -1.66 -6.55
CA SER A 442 11.69 -1.71 -7.44
C SER A 442 10.78 -2.85 -7.00
N TRP A 443 9.48 -2.58 -6.92
CA TRP A 443 8.44 -3.55 -6.60
C TRP A 443 7.20 -3.26 -7.45
N PRO A 444 7.15 -3.73 -8.71
CA PRO A 444 6.12 -3.33 -9.69
C PRO A 444 4.76 -4.01 -9.42
N LEU A 445 4.21 -3.85 -8.22
CA LEU A 445 2.97 -4.48 -7.75
C LEU A 445 1.77 -4.19 -8.66
N PHE A 446 1.72 -2.99 -9.25
CA PHE A 446 0.67 -2.55 -10.17
C PHE A 446 1.08 -2.61 -11.65
N GLY A 447 2.22 -3.24 -11.97
CA GLY A 447 2.82 -3.24 -13.30
C GLY A 447 3.64 -1.97 -13.61
N ALA A 448 4.09 -1.87 -14.86
CA ALA A 448 4.84 -0.71 -15.34
C ALA A 448 3.91 0.48 -15.64
N ALA A 449 4.46 1.70 -15.53
CA ALA A 449 3.78 2.93 -15.97
C ALA A 449 3.58 2.92 -17.50
N GLY A 450 2.34 3.06 -17.93
CA GLY A 450 1.94 3.17 -19.34
C GLY A 450 1.64 4.61 -19.72
N ARG A 451 1.60 4.90 -21.03
CA ARG A 451 1.27 6.25 -21.55
C ARG A 451 -0.15 6.70 -21.26
N ASP A 452 -1.05 5.74 -21.09
CA ASP A 452 -2.46 6.00 -20.90
C ASP A 452 -2.89 5.84 -19.42
N ASP A 453 -1.92 5.71 -18.51
CA ASP A 453 -2.21 5.77 -17.07
C ASP A 453 -2.63 7.20 -16.69
N VAL A 454 -3.67 7.34 -15.88
CA VAL A 454 -3.96 8.62 -15.24
C VAL A 454 -2.76 9.09 -14.41
N PRO A 455 -2.49 10.41 -14.32
CA PRO A 455 -1.26 10.94 -13.70
C PRO A 455 -0.98 10.38 -12.29
N GLU A 456 -2.02 10.16 -11.48
CA GLU A 456 -1.87 9.65 -10.12
C GLU A 456 -1.47 8.17 -10.09
N LEU A 457 -2.05 7.33 -10.97
CA LEU A 457 -1.67 5.91 -11.12
C LEU A 457 -0.27 5.78 -11.69
N GLU A 458 0.07 6.59 -12.69
CA GLU A 458 1.41 6.67 -13.27
C GLU A 458 2.44 7.04 -12.19
N GLY A 459 2.11 8.04 -11.35
CA GLY A 459 2.90 8.43 -10.19
C GLY A 459 3.09 7.28 -9.18
N MET A 460 2.03 6.55 -8.85
CA MET A 460 2.10 5.41 -7.92
C MET A 460 2.98 4.27 -8.48
N LYS A 461 2.81 3.92 -9.77
CA LYS A 461 3.64 2.92 -10.46
C LYS A 461 5.12 3.34 -10.50
N ARG A 462 5.40 4.61 -10.79
CA ARG A 462 6.76 5.17 -10.73
C ARG A 462 7.35 5.11 -9.33
N ALA A 463 6.56 5.44 -8.30
CA ALA A 463 6.99 5.43 -6.91
C ALA A 463 7.47 4.04 -6.47
N LEU A 464 6.75 3.00 -6.88
CA LEU A 464 7.10 1.62 -6.59
C LEU A 464 8.20 1.07 -7.51
N SER A 465 8.44 1.66 -8.68
CA SER A 465 9.51 1.23 -9.60
C SER A 465 10.91 1.73 -9.18
N ALA A 466 11.00 2.77 -8.36
CA ALA A 466 12.26 3.37 -7.93
C ALA A 466 12.14 4.00 -6.53
N PHE A 467 12.67 3.33 -5.51
CA PHE A 467 12.70 3.84 -4.13
C PHE A 467 14.02 3.52 -3.40
N ALA A 468 14.44 4.35 -2.45
CA ALA A 468 15.47 3.97 -1.50
C ALA A 468 14.84 3.20 -0.33
N LEU A 469 15.51 2.16 0.18
CA LEU A 469 15.07 1.37 1.33
C LEU A 469 16.03 1.60 2.50
N ASP A 470 15.47 1.84 3.69
CA ASP A 470 16.21 1.91 4.96
C ASP A 470 15.51 1.06 6.01
N ILE A 471 16.19 0.01 6.47
CA ILE A 471 15.78 -0.87 7.57
C ILE A 471 16.78 -0.66 8.70
N PRO A 472 16.50 0.25 9.64
CA PRO A 472 17.50 0.68 10.62
C PRO A 472 17.77 -0.39 11.69
N ALA A 473 16.81 -1.25 12.03
CA ALA A 473 17.05 -2.39 12.90
C ALA A 473 16.05 -3.52 12.66
N PHE A 474 16.56 -4.72 12.46
CA PHE A 474 15.80 -5.96 12.36
C PHE A 474 16.49 -7.09 13.14
N SER A 475 15.72 -8.11 13.51
CA SER A 475 16.23 -9.40 13.94
C SER A 475 15.65 -10.53 13.09
N VAL A 476 16.47 -11.54 12.82
CA VAL A 476 16.09 -12.80 12.17
C VAL A 476 16.43 -13.91 13.14
N THR A 477 15.47 -14.76 13.42
CA THR A 477 15.68 -16.00 14.17
C THR A 477 15.24 -17.16 13.28
N ALA A 478 16.07 -18.17 13.08
CA ALA A 478 15.69 -19.39 12.38
C ALA A 478 16.12 -20.59 13.20
N ALA A 479 15.20 -21.52 13.42
CA ALA A 479 15.39 -22.73 14.20
C ALA A 479 14.71 -23.90 13.47
N PRO A 480 14.90 -25.17 13.89
CA PRO A 480 14.18 -26.30 13.31
C PRO A 480 12.64 -26.16 13.40
N SER A 481 12.15 -25.37 14.36
CA SER A 481 10.73 -25.06 14.52
C SER A 481 10.19 -24.04 13.51
N GLY A 482 11.05 -23.26 12.85
CA GLY A 482 10.65 -22.22 11.90
C GLY A 482 11.56 -21.00 11.87
N ALA A 483 11.19 -20.01 11.06
CA ALA A 483 11.89 -18.74 10.93
C ALA A 483 10.98 -17.56 11.33
N ARG A 484 11.56 -16.53 11.94
CA ARG A 484 10.88 -15.28 12.30
C ARG A 484 11.75 -14.09 11.96
N VAL A 485 11.13 -13.02 11.48
CA VAL A 485 11.74 -11.72 11.24
C VAL A 485 10.96 -10.68 12.03
N VAL A 486 11.67 -9.84 12.79
CA VAL A 486 11.09 -8.75 13.58
C VAL A 486 11.76 -7.45 13.17
N LEU A 487 10.97 -6.42 12.88
CA LEU A 487 11.47 -5.05 12.84
C LEU A 487 11.48 -4.52 14.28
N THR A 488 12.63 -4.09 14.78
CA THR A 488 12.73 -3.47 16.11
C THR A 488 12.68 -1.94 16.03
N ARG A 489 12.88 -1.39 14.83
CA ARG A 489 12.65 0.02 14.50
C ARG A 489 11.89 0.11 13.17
N PRO A 490 11.12 1.19 12.94
CA PRO A 490 10.40 1.37 11.68
C PRO A 490 11.33 1.36 10.47
N ALA A 491 10.99 0.60 9.44
CA ALA A 491 11.64 0.64 8.14
C ALA A 491 10.99 1.70 7.25
N THR A 492 11.76 2.35 6.37
CA THR A 492 11.25 3.37 5.46
C THR A 492 11.61 3.06 4.01
N LEU A 493 10.65 3.27 3.12
CA LEU A 493 10.81 3.28 1.67
C LEU A 493 10.59 4.72 1.22
N ARG A 494 11.53 5.26 0.44
CA ARG A 494 11.52 6.64 -0.05
C ARG A 494 11.51 6.63 -1.57
N PRO A 495 10.33 6.73 -2.21
CA PRO A 495 10.23 6.81 -3.66
C PRO A 495 11.02 7.99 -4.25
N ALA A 496 11.58 7.81 -5.45
CA ALA A 496 12.34 8.85 -6.14
C ALA A 496 11.48 10.07 -6.52
N ASN A 497 10.16 9.88 -6.65
CA ASN A 497 9.17 10.92 -6.92
C ASN A 497 8.54 11.52 -5.63
N GLY A 498 9.08 11.23 -4.46
CA GLY A 498 8.70 11.84 -3.18
C GLY A 498 7.77 10.99 -2.31
N GLY A 499 7.44 11.51 -1.12
CA GLY A 499 6.71 10.77 -0.09
C GLY A 499 7.59 9.78 0.68
N VAL A 500 7.04 9.17 1.72
CA VAL A 500 7.71 8.14 2.54
C VAL A 500 6.70 7.09 2.94
N LEU A 501 6.98 5.82 2.66
CA LEU A 501 6.24 4.69 3.18
C LEU A 501 7.01 4.11 4.36
N THR A 502 6.39 4.08 5.53
CA THR A 502 6.98 3.58 6.78
C THR A 502 6.27 2.29 7.18
N LEU A 503 7.05 1.22 7.35
CA LEU A 503 6.61 -0.04 7.92
C LEU A 503 7.00 -0.04 9.41
N ARG A 504 6.02 -0.06 10.30
CA ARG A 504 6.27 -0.06 11.75
C ARG A 504 6.15 -1.47 12.33
N PRO A 505 6.91 -1.78 13.39
CA PRO A 505 6.76 -3.02 14.14
C PRO A 505 5.32 -3.22 14.60
N ALA A 506 4.85 -4.47 14.56
CA ALA A 506 3.59 -4.89 15.18
C ALA A 506 3.87 -5.69 16.47
N ALA A 507 2.82 -6.07 17.20
CA ALA A 507 2.95 -6.90 18.40
C ALA A 507 3.49 -8.31 18.09
N THR A 508 3.24 -8.81 16.88
CA THR A 508 3.78 -10.07 16.36
C THR A 508 4.90 -9.80 15.34
N PRO A 509 5.75 -10.80 15.05
CA PRO A 509 6.78 -10.67 14.01
C PRO A 509 6.20 -10.22 12.67
N ILE A 510 6.97 -9.41 11.92
CA ILE A 510 6.57 -9.00 10.57
C ILE A 510 6.50 -10.20 9.63
N PHE A 511 7.28 -11.24 9.91
CA PHE A 511 7.22 -12.54 9.25
C PHE A 511 7.50 -13.65 10.26
N SER A 512 6.75 -14.73 10.18
CA SER A 512 6.92 -15.97 10.94
C SER A 512 6.42 -17.14 10.09
N ALA A 513 7.23 -18.18 9.97
CA ALA A 513 6.89 -19.40 9.26
C ALA A 513 7.30 -20.61 10.10
N ALA A 514 6.38 -21.54 10.35
CA ALA A 514 6.75 -22.86 10.87
C ALA A 514 7.48 -23.66 9.78
N SER A 515 8.28 -24.64 10.18
CA SER A 515 9.00 -25.50 9.23
C SER A 515 8.04 -26.15 8.22
N GLY A 516 8.32 -25.99 6.92
CA GLY A 516 7.48 -26.51 5.82
C GLY A 516 6.17 -25.78 5.57
N GLN A 517 5.86 -24.70 6.30
CA GLN A 517 4.67 -23.89 6.08
C GLN A 517 4.99 -22.54 5.41
N LEU A 518 3.99 -22.01 4.70
CA LEU A 518 4.03 -20.65 4.19
C LEU A 518 3.92 -19.67 5.36
N GLY A 519 4.79 -18.66 5.38
CA GLY A 519 4.84 -17.69 6.46
C GLY A 519 3.76 -16.62 6.41
N GLY A 520 3.64 -15.88 7.50
CA GLY A 520 2.77 -14.71 7.64
C GLY A 520 3.22 -13.83 8.79
N GLY A 521 2.50 -12.75 9.08
CA GLY A 521 2.84 -11.86 10.19
C GLY A 521 1.88 -10.71 10.34
N ALA A 522 2.32 -9.67 11.03
CA ALA A 522 1.59 -8.42 11.16
C ALA A 522 2.50 -7.23 10.91
N LEU A 523 1.93 -6.15 10.39
CA LEU A 523 2.64 -4.88 10.23
C LEU A 523 1.65 -3.71 10.27
N SER A 524 2.16 -2.52 10.53
CA SER A 524 1.41 -1.30 10.22
C SER A 524 2.17 -0.47 9.20
N LEU A 525 1.41 0.14 8.31
CA LEU A 525 1.92 0.89 7.18
C LEU A 525 1.40 2.32 7.28
N THR A 526 2.30 3.28 7.22
CA THR A 526 1.92 4.70 7.05
C THR A 526 2.65 5.27 5.84
N ALA A 527 1.91 5.91 4.93
CA ALA A 527 2.46 6.60 3.78
C ALA A 527 2.20 8.10 3.91
N THR A 528 3.23 8.92 3.69
CA THR A 528 3.09 10.37 3.52
C THR A 528 2.96 10.71 2.05
N ARG A 529 2.12 11.71 1.75
CA ARG A 529 1.81 12.12 0.37
C ARG A 529 3.09 12.46 -0.41
N GLY A 530 3.25 11.88 -1.59
CA GLY A 530 4.30 12.16 -2.58
C GLY A 530 3.69 12.36 -3.97
N LYS A 531 4.49 12.49 -5.03
CA LYS A 531 3.94 12.51 -6.41
C LYS A 531 3.45 11.10 -6.79
N GLY A 532 2.22 10.77 -6.42
CA GLY A 532 1.55 9.48 -6.70
C GLY A 532 1.51 8.50 -5.53
N LEU A 533 2.21 8.75 -4.42
CA LEU A 533 2.02 7.98 -3.19
C LEU A 533 0.88 8.63 -2.37
N PRO A 534 -0.19 7.90 -2.01
CA PRO A 534 -1.29 8.45 -1.22
C PRO A 534 -0.86 8.71 0.22
N GLU A 535 -1.57 9.58 0.93
CA GLU A 535 -1.48 9.59 2.39
C GLU A 535 -2.28 8.39 2.90
N ALA A 536 -1.66 7.49 3.64
CA ALA A 536 -2.34 6.30 4.11
C ALA A 536 -1.87 5.88 5.50
N ALA A 537 -2.77 5.25 6.25
CA ALA A 537 -2.45 4.60 7.51
C ALA A 537 -3.28 3.31 7.61
N PHE A 538 -2.61 2.16 7.53
CA PHE A 538 -3.23 0.84 7.58
C PHE A 538 -2.60 -0.01 8.68
N SER A 539 -3.45 -0.59 9.53
CA SER A 539 -3.12 -1.71 10.38
C SER A 539 -3.33 -3.01 9.59
N ILE A 540 -2.33 -3.89 9.61
CA ILE A 540 -2.35 -5.18 8.94
C ILE A 540 -2.08 -6.24 10.02
N PRO A 541 -3.09 -6.59 10.83
CA PRO A 541 -2.90 -7.46 12.00
C PRO A 541 -2.61 -8.91 11.63
N ASP A 542 -2.96 -9.33 10.41
CA ASP A 542 -2.68 -10.65 9.88
C ASP A 542 -2.49 -10.59 8.36
N TRP A 543 -1.35 -11.07 7.91
CA TRP A 543 -1.10 -11.38 6.50
C TRP A 543 -0.40 -12.72 6.40
N ARG A 544 -0.66 -13.46 5.32
CA ARG A 544 -0.09 -14.78 5.06
C ARG A 544 0.26 -14.95 3.59
N LEU A 545 1.38 -15.63 3.32
CA LEU A 545 1.74 -16.08 1.99
C LEU A 545 0.82 -17.23 1.55
N THR A 546 0.57 -17.28 0.25
CA THR A 546 -0.09 -18.38 -0.44
C THR A 546 0.86 -18.89 -1.54
N PRO A 547 0.64 -20.09 -2.12
CA PRO A 547 1.50 -20.59 -3.19
C PRO A 547 1.61 -19.64 -4.40
N THR A 548 0.62 -18.76 -4.58
CA THR A 548 0.46 -17.89 -5.74
C THR A 548 0.54 -16.39 -5.39
N GLY A 549 0.83 -16.01 -4.13
CA GLY A 549 0.84 -14.62 -3.68
C GLY A 549 0.61 -14.47 -2.17
N PHE A 550 -0.37 -13.67 -1.73
CA PHE A 550 -0.65 -13.43 -0.31
C PHE A 550 -2.12 -13.05 -0.03
N THR A 551 -2.54 -13.16 1.22
CA THR A 551 -3.78 -12.54 1.73
C THR A 551 -3.47 -11.70 2.96
N ALA A 552 -4.06 -10.52 3.08
CA ALA A 552 -3.86 -9.60 4.20
C ALA A 552 -5.19 -8.99 4.65
N ALA A 553 -5.45 -8.99 5.96
CA ALA A 553 -6.51 -8.18 6.55
C ALA A 553 -6.01 -6.73 6.69
N LEU A 554 -6.79 -5.77 6.22
CA LEU A 554 -6.46 -4.35 6.26
C LEU A 554 -7.54 -3.62 7.06
N ASP A 555 -7.12 -2.68 7.91
CA ASP A 555 -8.00 -1.73 8.57
C ASP A 555 -7.30 -0.37 8.63
N GLY A 556 -7.91 0.66 8.05
CA GLY A 556 -7.28 1.96 8.03
C GLY A 556 -7.93 3.00 7.12
N ARG A 557 -7.17 4.04 6.82
CA ARG A 557 -7.59 5.17 5.99
C ARG A 557 -6.60 5.46 4.89
N ALA A 558 -7.11 5.98 3.78
CA ALA A 558 -6.31 6.55 2.70
C ALA A 558 -6.90 7.88 2.25
N ALA A 559 -6.04 8.82 1.89
CA ALA A 559 -6.37 10.08 1.25
C ALA A 559 -5.52 10.26 -0.01
N LEU A 560 -6.19 10.43 -1.14
CA LEU A 560 -5.58 10.45 -2.47
C LEU A 560 -6.36 11.31 -3.45
N ASP A 561 -5.72 11.63 -4.56
CA ASP A 561 -6.39 12.14 -5.76
C ASP A 561 -6.38 11.02 -6.80
N PHE A 562 -7.40 10.93 -7.64
CA PHE A 562 -7.45 9.90 -8.68
C PHE A 562 -8.38 10.29 -9.83
N GLY A 563 -7.83 10.45 -11.04
CA GLY A 563 -8.63 10.84 -12.21
C GLY A 563 -9.26 12.22 -12.03
N LEU A 564 -10.59 12.32 -12.16
CA LEU A 564 -11.33 13.56 -11.93
C LEU A 564 -11.60 13.85 -10.44
N ALA A 565 -11.46 12.85 -9.57
CA ALA A 565 -11.78 12.99 -8.16
C ALA A 565 -10.59 13.54 -7.37
N ARG A 566 -10.79 14.67 -6.70
CA ARG A 566 -9.83 15.38 -5.84
C ARG A 566 -10.23 15.28 -4.38
N GLY A 567 -9.24 15.17 -3.50
CA GLY A 567 -9.47 15.11 -2.05
C GLY A 567 -10.25 13.87 -1.63
N ILE A 568 -10.03 12.72 -2.29
CA ILE A 568 -10.67 11.46 -1.91
C ILE A 568 -10.16 11.08 -0.53
N THR A 569 -11.06 10.85 0.43
CA THR A 569 -10.74 10.18 1.68
C THR A 569 -11.61 8.95 1.85
N VAL A 570 -11.00 7.84 2.24
CA VAL A 570 -11.69 6.57 2.47
C VAL A 570 -11.20 5.98 3.77
N GLN A 571 -12.14 5.51 4.61
CA GLN A 571 -11.84 4.68 5.78
C GLN A 571 -12.45 3.32 5.55
N THR A 572 -11.63 2.27 5.56
CA THR A 572 -12.09 0.95 5.13
C THR A 572 -11.38 -0.16 5.88
N SER A 573 -12.13 -1.24 6.11
CA SER A 573 -11.62 -2.49 6.63
C SER A 573 -12.03 -3.62 5.70
N GLY A 574 -11.15 -4.59 5.49
CA GLY A 574 -11.40 -5.64 4.50
C GLY A 574 -10.21 -6.56 4.30
N ARG A 575 -10.25 -7.31 3.19
CA ARG A 575 -9.23 -8.30 2.86
C ARG A 575 -8.65 -8.02 1.49
N LEU A 576 -7.34 -7.85 1.44
CA LEU A 576 -6.54 -7.77 0.22
C LEU A 576 -6.01 -9.16 -0.11
N THR A 577 -6.18 -9.62 -1.35
CA THR A 577 -5.65 -10.90 -1.83
C THR A 577 -4.90 -10.68 -3.12
N SER A 578 -3.66 -11.14 -3.19
CA SER A 578 -2.87 -11.25 -4.42
C SER A 578 -2.70 -12.72 -4.78
N ALA A 579 -3.12 -13.12 -5.97
CA ALA A 579 -2.96 -14.48 -6.49
C ALA A 579 -2.75 -14.46 -8.00
N ASN A 580 -1.67 -15.07 -8.50
CA ASN A 580 -1.37 -15.18 -9.93
C ASN A 580 -1.40 -13.82 -10.66
N GLY A 581 -0.81 -12.78 -10.06
CA GLY A 581 -0.78 -11.42 -10.64
C GLY A 581 -2.10 -10.64 -10.57
N ARG A 582 -3.16 -11.21 -9.98
CA ARG A 582 -4.43 -10.52 -9.70
C ARG A 582 -4.48 -10.06 -8.26
N VAL A 583 -4.73 -8.78 -8.04
CA VAL A 583 -4.98 -8.20 -6.71
C VAL A 583 -6.48 -7.92 -6.57
N THR A 584 -7.08 -8.33 -5.46
CA THR A 584 -8.50 -8.08 -5.15
C THR A 584 -8.65 -7.54 -3.74
N TYR A 585 -9.56 -6.60 -3.56
CA TYR A 585 -9.94 -6.04 -2.27
C TYR A 585 -11.43 -6.29 -2.04
N VAL A 586 -11.74 -6.97 -0.94
CA VAL A 586 -13.12 -7.21 -0.48
C VAL A 586 -13.31 -6.43 0.82
N ALA A 587 -14.15 -5.39 0.79
CA ALA A 587 -14.52 -4.64 1.97
C ALA A 587 -15.33 -5.51 2.95
N ALA A 588 -15.09 -5.35 4.26
CA ALA A 588 -15.80 -6.08 5.31
C ALA A 588 -17.22 -5.52 5.57
N GLY A 589 -17.44 -4.25 5.22
CA GLY A 589 -18.71 -3.54 5.39
C GLY A 589 -18.71 -2.21 4.64
N CYS A 590 -19.70 -1.38 4.93
CA CYS A 590 -19.81 -0.04 4.35
C CYS A 590 -18.67 0.86 4.86
N ALA A 591 -17.95 1.48 3.92
CA ALA A 591 -16.83 2.37 4.17
C ALA A 591 -17.26 3.81 3.91
N PRO A 592 -17.10 4.76 4.87
CA PRO A 592 -17.32 6.16 4.59
C PRO A 592 -16.29 6.64 3.54
N VAL A 593 -16.79 7.41 2.59
CA VAL A 593 -16.00 8.04 1.53
C VAL A 593 -16.38 9.51 1.44
N THR A 594 -15.38 10.36 1.26
CA THR A 594 -15.58 11.75 0.85
C THR A 594 -14.76 12.03 -0.39
N VAL A 595 -15.26 12.91 -1.25
CA VAL A 595 -14.53 13.50 -2.37
C VAL A 595 -14.77 15.00 -2.30
N GLU A 596 -13.71 15.78 -2.18
CA GLU A 596 -13.82 17.25 -2.10
C GLU A 596 -14.48 17.80 -3.36
N ARG A 597 -14.03 17.32 -4.53
CA ARG A 597 -14.51 17.76 -5.83
C ARG A 597 -14.30 16.71 -6.91
N LEU A 598 -15.26 16.55 -7.79
CA LEU A 598 -15.08 16.02 -9.14
C LEU A 598 -14.74 17.20 -10.04
N GLU A 599 -13.49 17.24 -10.49
CA GLU A 599 -12.93 18.31 -11.32
C GLU A 599 -13.45 18.17 -12.76
N LEU A 600 -14.44 18.99 -13.10
CA LEU A 600 -15.16 19.05 -14.38
C LEU A 600 -15.11 20.50 -14.93
N ASP A 601 -14.00 21.20 -14.68
CA ASP A 601 -13.80 22.62 -14.98
C ASP A 601 -14.90 23.51 -14.36
N GLU A 602 -15.65 24.27 -15.16
CA GLU A 602 -16.73 25.14 -14.67
C GLU A 602 -17.95 24.34 -14.17
N SER A 603 -18.00 23.02 -14.44
CA SER A 603 -19.09 22.11 -14.06
C SER A 603 -18.76 21.24 -12.83
N ASP A 604 -17.86 21.72 -11.97
CA ASP A 604 -17.42 20.99 -10.79
C ASP A 604 -18.59 20.51 -9.90
N VAL A 605 -18.52 19.25 -9.47
CA VAL A 605 -19.39 18.70 -8.42
C VAL A 605 -18.58 18.62 -7.14
N THR A 606 -19.06 19.21 -6.05
CA THR A 606 -18.31 19.36 -4.80
C THR A 606 -19.00 18.65 -3.63
N ALA A 607 -18.28 18.56 -2.51
CA ALA A 607 -18.80 18.09 -1.23
C ALA A 607 -19.45 16.69 -1.30
N LEU A 608 -18.85 15.78 -2.06
CA LEU A 608 -19.36 14.42 -2.15
C LEU A 608 -19.04 13.67 -0.86
N ALA A 609 -20.05 13.12 -0.20
CA ALA A 609 -19.87 12.39 1.04
C ALA A 609 -20.92 11.28 1.17
N GLY A 610 -20.53 10.10 1.64
CA GLY A 610 -21.48 9.01 1.89
C GLY A 610 -20.75 7.70 2.20
N GLN A 611 -21.38 6.57 1.87
CA GLN A 611 -20.80 5.25 2.10
C GLN A 611 -20.73 4.41 0.83
N ILE A 612 -19.63 3.68 0.67
CA ILE A 612 -19.48 2.61 -0.32
C ILE A 612 -19.59 1.27 0.40
N CYS A 613 -20.58 0.46 0.03
CA CYS A 613 -20.81 -0.86 0.61
C CYS A 613 -20.43 -1.98 -0.37
N PRO A 614 -20.00 -3.16 0.14
CA PRO A 614 -19.67 -4.32 -0.69
C PRO A 614 -20.91 -4.86 -1.43
N ALA A 615 -20.68 -5.37 -2.64
CA ALA A 615 -21.66 -6.08 -3.46
C ALA A 615 -21.23 -7.57 -3.64
N ASP A 616 -21.81 -8.28 -4.59
CA ASP A 616 -21.48 -9.71 -4.87
C ASP A 616 -20.04 -9.92 -5.38
N ARG A 617 -19.38 -8.86 -5.84
CA ARG A 617 -18.02 -8.87 -6.38
C ARG A 617 -17.04 -8.09 -5.48
N PRO A 618 -15.73 -8.36 -5.57
CA PRO A 618 -14.74 -7.57 -4.85
C PRO A 618 -14.87 -6.08 -5.17
N LEU A 619 -14.82 -5.24 -4.13
CA LEU A 619 -14.92 -3.80 -4.26
C LEU A 619 -13.85 -3.23 -5.19
N ALA A 620 -12.64 -3.80 -5.18
CA ALA A 620 -11.64 -3.48 -6.19
C ALA A 620 -10.95 -4.76 -6.71
N SER A 621 -10.60 -4.77 -7.98
CA SER A 621 -9.78 -5.81 -8.60
C SER A 621 -8.81 -5.19 -9.60
N ILE A 622 -7.56 -5.65 -9.60
CA ILE A 622 -6.48 -5.17 -10.46
C ILE A 622 -5.84 -6.38 -11.13
N VAL A 623 -5.70 -6.33 -12.45
CA VAL A 623 -5.10 -7.38 -13.28
C VAL A 623 -4.36 -6.71 -14.43
N GLU A 624 -3.08 -7.03 -14.60
CA GLU A 624 -2.29 -6.57 -15.76
C GLU A 624 -2.39 -5.04 -15.99
N GLY A 625 -2.44 -4.25 -14.91
CA GLY A 625 -2.54 -2.79 -14.97
C GLY A 625 -3.93 -2.22 -15.21
N ALA A 626 -4.95 -3.04 -15.50
CA ALA A 626 -6.36 -2.64 -15.52
C ALA A 626 -7.00 -2.81 -14.14
N TRP A 627 -7.93 -1.93 -13.79
CA TRP A 627 -8.67 -2.00 -12.53
C TRP A 627 -10.19 -1.94 -12.74
N ARG A 628 -10.93 -2.60 -11.85
CA ARG A 628 -12.38 -2.54 -11.76
C ARG A 628 -12.77 -2.34 -10.31
N SER A 629 -13.67 -1.39 -10.06
CA SER A 629 -14.31 -1.14 -8.78
C SER A 629 -15.82 -1.34 -8.91
N GLU A 630 -16.45 -2.01 -7.96
CA GLU A 630 -17.88 -2.34 -8.02
C GLU A 630 -18.48 -2.41 -6.61
N GLY A 631 -19.58 -1.71 -6.37
CA GLY A 631 -20.21 -1.65 -5.07
C GLY A 631 -21.54 -0.92 -5.09
N THR A 632 -22.08 -0.66 -3.91
CA THR A 632 -23.30 0.15 -3.75
C THR A 632 -23.03 1.42 -2.97
N LEU A 633 -23.60 2.52 -3.41
CA LEU A 633 -23.62 3.81 -2.73
C LEU A 633 -24.80 3.86 -1.76
N ARG A 634 -24.59 4.41 -0.57
CA ARG A 634 -25.64 4.66 0.43
C ARG A 634 -25.49 6.05 1.02
N GLY A 635 -26.58 6.81 1.00
CA GLY A 635 -26.67 8.13 1.62
C GLY A 635 -25.65 9.10 1.07
N VAL A 636 -25.34 9.02 -0.23
CA VAL A 636 -24.37 9.94 -0.83
C VAL A 636 -25.02 11.30 -1.03
N SER A 637 -24.35 12.35 -0.55
CA SER A 637 -24.65 13.74 -0.85
C SER A 637 -23.65 14.27 -1.86
N ALA A 638 -24.06 15.25 -2.68
CA ALA A 638 -23.18 15.99 -3.58
C ALA A 638 -23.79 17.37 -3.85
N ASP A 639 -22.96 18.37 -4.15
CA ASP A 639 -23.41 19.70 -4.52
C ASP A 639 -22.96 19.99 -5.96
N ALA A 640 -23.84 20.59 -6.77
CA ALA A 640 -23.53 21.05 -8.13
C ALA A 640 -23.78 22.57 -8.21
N PRO A 641 -22.81 23.39 -7.77
CA PRO A 641 -23.00 24.84 -7.67
C PRO A 641 -23.36 25.51 -9.01
N PHE A 642 -22.82 25.00 -10.12
CA PHE A 642 -23.08 25.53 -11.47
C PHE A 642 -24.55 25.39 -11.91
N LEU A 643 -25.31 24.47 -11.31
CA LEU A 643 -26.76 24.31 -11.52
C LEU A 643 -27.59 24.92 -10.39
N ALA A 644 -26.93 25.42 -9.35
CA ALA A 644 -27.51 25.72 -8.04
C ALA A 644 -28.35 24.54 -7.51
N LEU A 645 -27.81 23.31 -7.58
CA LEU A 645 -28.48 22.09 -7.13
C LEU A 645 -27.71 21.39 -6.01
N GLN A 646 -28.45 20.77 -5.10
CA GLN A 646 -27.94 19.88 -4.08
C GLN A 646 -28.59 18.51 -4.24
N PHE A 647 -27.77 17.46 -4.17
CA PHE A 647 -28.20 16.08 -4.19
C PHE A 647 -27.99 15.48 -2.79
N ARG A 648 -28.99 14.78 -2.28
CA ARG A 648 -28.97 14.11 -0.98
C ARG A 648 -29.54 12.70 -1.12
N ASP A 649 -29.20 11.85 -0.15
CA ASP A 649 -29.73 10.49 -0.04
C ASP A 649 -29.56 9.64 -1.30
N ILE A 650 -28.49 9.86 -2.08
CA ILE A 650 -28.23 9.06 -3.28
C ILE A 650 -27.93 7.62 -2.84
N GLN A 651 -28.73 6.69 -3.35
CA GLN A 651 -28.58 5.25 -3.17
C GLN A 651 -28.54 4.54 -4.51
N GLY A 652 -27.68 3.53 -4.65
CA GLY A 652 -27.49 2.94 -5.97
C GLY A 652 -26.34 1.95 -6.08
N GLY A 653 -26.21 1.33 -7.25
CA GLY A 653 -25.05 0.51 -7.60
C GLY A 653 -24.11 1.29 -8.51
N PHE A 654 -22.81 1.06 -8.41
CA PHE A 654 -21.84 1.60 -9.36
C PHE A 654 -20.84 0.53 -9.82
N ILE A 655 -20.35 0.70 -11.05
CA ILE A 655 -19.27 -0.06 -11.64
C ILE A 655 -18.32 0.95 -12.28
N ALA A 656 -17.08 1.01 -11.81
CA ALA A 656 -16.02 1.79 -12.43
C ALA A 656 -14.96 0.83 -13.00
N VAL A 657 -14.50 1.07 -14.22
CA VAL A 657 -13.43 0.29 -14.85
C VAL A 657 -12.42 1.24 -15.46
N GLY A 658 -11.16 1.11 -15.07
CA GLY A 658 -10.04 1.79 -15.70
C GLY A 658 -9.17 0.81 -16.49
N ARG A 659 -8.90 1.16 -17.74
CA ARG A 659 -8.01 0.45 -18.66
C ARG A 659 -7.05 1.46 -19.30
N PRO A 660 -6.02 1.02 -20.04
CA PRO A 660 -5.23 1.93 -20.87
C PRO A 660 -6.10 2.77 -21.82
N GLN A 661 -7.25 2.28 -22.27
CA GLN A 661 -8.13 3.05 -23.16
C GLN A 661 -8.94 4.16 -22.44
N GLY A 662 -8.83 4.29 -21.11
CA GLY A 662 -9.55 5.29 -20.31
C GLY A 662 -10.37 4.70 -19.16
N ILE A 663 -11.16 5.56 -18.51
CA ILE A 663 -12.04 5.22 -17.39
C ILE A 663 -13.49 5.16 -17.89
N THR A 664 -14.24 4.17 -17.40
CA THR A 664 -15.69 4.09 -17.55
C THR A 664 -16.33 4.01 -16.19
N LEU A 665 -17.46 4.68 -15.99
CA LEU A 665 -18.27 4.62 -14.78
C LEU A 665 -19.72 4.40 -15.17
N ASP A 666 -20.35 3.35 -14.66
CA ASP A 666 -21.80 3.13 -14.74
C ASP A 666 -22.38 3.26 -13.33
N ALA A 667 -23.29 4.20 -13.11
CA ALA A 667 -24.00 4.39 -11.86
C ALA A 667 -25.51 4.20 -12.08
N ARG A 668 -26.14 3.33 -11.29
CA ARG A 668 -27.60 3.22 -11.20
C ARG A 668 -28.05 3.86 -9.90
N VAL A 669 -28.85 4.90 -9.99
CA VAL A 669 -29.42 5.62 -8.85
C VAL A 669 -30.82 5.07 -8.62
N ALA A 670 -31.00 4.30 -7.55
CA ALA A 670 -32.30 3.79 -7.15
C ALA A 670 -33.15 4.89 -6.50
N GLU A 671 -32.51 5.77 -5.74
CA GLU A 671 -33.14 6.87 -5.02
C GLU A 671 -32.15 8.02 -4.87
N ALA A 672 -32.63 9.25 -4.99
CA ALA A 672 -31.94 10.48 -4.67
C ALA A 672 -32.96 11.60 -4.42
N THR A 673 -32.62 12.57 -3.59
CA THR A 673 -33.37 13.81 -3.41
C THR A 673 -32.61 14.96 -4.06
N ILE A 674 -33.25 15.66 -4.99
CA ILE A 674 -32.74 16.86 -5.66
C ILE A 674 -33.38 18.07 -5.01
N SER A 675 -32.57 18.97 -4.47
CA SER A 675 -33.01 20.23 -3.86
C SER A 675 -32.40 21.41 -4.60
N ASP A 676 -33.17 22.48 -4.69
CA ASP A 676 -32.68 23.75 -5.21
C ASP A 676 -31.86 24.50 -4.16
N ALA A 677 -30.81 25.18 -4.60
CA ALA A 677 -29.90 25.97 -3.75
C ALA A 677 -30.06 27.49 -3.96
N THR A 678 -31.03 27.94 -4.74
CA THR A 678 -31.29 29.38 -4.94
C THR A 678 -32.15 29.97 -3.83
N THR A 679 -32.07 31.30 -3.67
CA THR A 679 -32.94 32.07 -2.78
C THR A 679 -33.63 33.18 -3.59
N PRO A 680 -34.97 33.16 -3.75
CA PRO A 680 -35.89 32.12 -3.29
C PRO A 680 -35.74 30.81 -4.07
N LEU A 681 -36.32 29.73 -3.53
CA LEU A 681 -36.33 28.39 -4.16
C LEU A 681 -37.20 28.40 -5.44
N ARG A 682 -36.64 27.93 -6.56
CA ARG A 682 -37.34 27.69 -7.82
C ARG A 682 -38.29 26.50 -7.72
N PHE A 683 -37.88 25.44 -7.02
CA PHE A 683 -38.69 24.23 -6.84
C PHE A 683 -38.46 23.60 -5.45
N ASN A 684 -39.46 22.89 -4.95
CA ASN A 684 -39.34 22.11 -3.72
C ASN A 684 -38.66 20.75 -3.99
N PRO A 685 -38.03 20.10 -3.00
CA PRO A 685 -37.22 18.89 -3.21
C PRO A 685 -37.91 17.78 -4.04
N LEU A 686 -37.25 17.25 -5.06
CA LEU A 686 -37.79 16.22 -5.94
C LEU A 686 -37.09 14.89 -5.69
N GLY A 687 -37.83 13.78 -5.74
CA GLY A 687 -37.24 12.44 -5.77
C GLY A 687 -36.77 12.10 -7.19
N ALA A 688 -35.62 11.45 -7.32
CA ALA A 688 -35.06 11.06 -8.61
C ALA A 688 -34.57 9.60 -8.59
N SER A 689 -34.79 8.89 -9.68
CA SER A 689 -34.28 7.52 -9.90
C SER A 689 -33.87 7.34 -11.36
N GLY A 690 -32.83 6.57 -11.65
CA GLY A 690 -32.32 6.43 -13.02
C GLY A 690 -30.89 5.92 -13.09
N SER A 691 -30.13 6.40 -14.09
CA SER A 691 -28.74 6.00 -14.28
C SER A 691 -27.89 7.09 -14.92
N ALA A 692 -26.60 7.08 -14.61
CA ALA A 692 -25.57 7.87 -15.27
C ALA A 692 -24.45 6.97 -15.78
N ARG A 693 -23.83 7.34 -16.89
CA ARG A 693 -22.67 6.69 -17.48
C ARG A 693 -21.62 7.73 -17.84
N MET A 694 -20.36 7.45 -17.50
CA MET A 694 -19.18 8.16 -17.97
C MET A 694 -18.33 7.23 -18.84
N THR A 695 -17.86 7.70 -19.99
CA THR A 695 -16.85 7.02 -20.82
C THR A 695 -15.77 8.03 -21.20
N GLY A 696 -14.54 7.81 -20.73
CA GLY A 696 -13.51 8.85 -20.79
C GLY A 696 -13.92 10.02 -19.89
N GLU A 697 -14.19 11.16 -20.51
CA GLU A 697 -14.67 12.38 -19.85
C GLU A 697 -16.13 12.71 -20.22
N ASP A 698 -16.76 11.92 -21.10
CA ASP A 698 -18.13 12.16 -21.56
C ASP A 698 -19.14 11.55 -20.61
N TRP A 699 -20.10 12.35 -20.15
CA TRP A 699 -21.17 11.94 -19.24
C TRP A 699 -22.52 11.92 -19.94
N THR A 700 -23.31 10.89 -19.65
CA THR A 700 -24.73 10.80 -20.03
C THR A 700 -25.54 10.35 -18.83
N GLY A 701 -26.79 10.81 -18.73
CA GLY A 701 -27.68 10.39 -17.65
C GLY A 701 -29.15 10.52 -18.02
N ALA A 702 -29.99 9.72 -17.38
CA ALA A 702 -31.43 9.79 -17.48
C ALA A 702 -32.05 9.48 -16.11
N PHE A 703 -32.90 10.38 -15.62
CA PHE A 703 -33.50 10.33 -14.29
C PHE A 703 -34.99 10.63 -14.35
N ASP A 704 -35.82 9.73 -13.84
CA ASP A 704 -37.25 9.94 -13.66
C ASP A 704 -37.48 10.71 -12.34
N LEU A 705 -38.25 11.78 -12.42
CA LEU A 705 -38.53 12.73 -11.34
C LEU A 705 -39.89 12.45 -10.70
N THR A 706 -39.95 12.57 -9.37
CA THR A 706 -41.15 12.31 -8.58
C THR A 706 -41.32 13.33 -7.45
N ARG A 707 -42.56 13.51 -6.99
CA ARG A 707 -42.89 14.32 -5.79
C ARG A 707 -44.16 13.78 -5.16
N LYS A 708 -44.15 13.57 -3.84
CA LYS A 708 -45.29 12.97 -3.09
C LYS A 708 -45.86 11.69 -3.74
N GLY A 709 -44.99 10.86 -4.33
CA GLY A 709 -45.39 9.63 -5.04
C GLY A 709 -45.94 9.82 -6.46
N ALA A 710 -46.14 11.05 -6.93
CA ALA A 710 -46.53 11.33 -8.31
C ALA A 710 -45.30 11.42 -9.22
N ALA A 711 -45.37 10.80 -10.40
CA ALA A 711 -44.38 10.96 -11.45
C ALA A 711 -44.54 12.32 -12.12
N LEU A 712 -43.44 13.04 -12.32
CA LEU A 712 -43.44 14.38 -12.91
C LEU A 712 -42.94 14.38 -14.35
N GLY A 713 -41.87 13.63 -14.63
CA GLY A 713 -41.20 13.67 -15.92
C GLY A 713 -39.82 13.03 -15.87
N ARG A 714 -39.02 13.26 -16.91
CA ARG A 714 -37.67 12.76 -17.07
C ARG A 714 -36.68 13.89 -17.29
N LEU A 715 -35.51 13.77 -16.68
CA LEU A 715 -34.35 14.62 -16.87
C LEU A 715 -33.26 13.81 -17.59
N THR A 716 -32.74 14.32 -18.70
CA THR A 716 -31.60 13.72 -19.41
C THR A 716 -30.41 14.65 -19.42
N LEU A 717 -29.24 14.13 -19.03
CA LEU A 717 -27.96 14.81 -18.98
C LEU A 717 -27.07 14.33 -20.14
N SER A 718 -26.38 15.25 -20.80
CA SER A 718 -25.29 14.96 -21.72
C SER A 718 -24.17 15.96 -21.53
N HIS A 719 -22.93 15.52 -21.46
CA HIS A 719 -21.76 16.37 -21.32
C HIS A 719 -20.58 15.75 -22.06
N ASP A 720 -19.91 16.56 -22.89
CA ASP A 720 -18.69 16.24 -23.61
C ASP A 720 -17.52 16.86 -22.84
N GLY A 721 -16.68 16.01 -22.27
CA GLY A 721 -15.61 16.48 -21.38
C GLY A 721 -14.48 17.20 -22.13
N GLY A 722 -14.21 16.81 -23.37
CA GLY A 722 -13.14 17.39 -24.17
C GLY A 722 -13.37 18.85 -24.57
N SER A 723 -14.63 19.20 -24.86
CA SER A 723 -15.07 20.57 -25.15
C SER A 723 -15.57 21.33 -23.91
N GLY A 724 -15.88 20.61 -22.82
CA GLY A 724 -16.57 21.14 -21.65
C GLY A 724 -18.02 21.54 -21.92
N ALA A 725 -18.57 21.19 -23.09
CA ALA A 725 -19.95 21.49 -23.47
C ALA A 725 -20.92 20.46 -22.87
N GLY A 726 -22.08 20.90 -22.42
CA GLY A 726 -23.08 19.97 -21.92
C GLY A 726 -24.46 20.59 -21.85
N GLY A 727 -25.42 19.77 -21.44
CA GLY A 727 -26.78 20.21 -21.26
C GLY A 727 -27.65 19.22 -20.51
N ILE A 728 -28.74 19.76 -19.97
CA ILE A 728 -29.83 19.03 -19.33
C ILE A 728 -31.11 19.33 -20.12
N VAL A 729 -31.84 18.28 -20.48
CA VAL A 729 -33.19 18.38 -21.03
C VAL A 729 -34.17 17.84 -20.00
N ILE A 730 -35.24 18.59 -19.74
CA ILE A 730 -36.32 18.25 -18.83
C ILE A 730 -37.57 18.02 -19.68
N ASP A 731 -38.16 16.83 -19.58
CA ASP A 731 -39.39 16.46 -20.27
C ASP A 731 -40.44 15.98 -19.27
N ALA A 732 -41.41 16.84 -18.98
CA ALA A 732 -42.54 16.58 -18.10
C ALA A 732 -43.84 16.68 -18.91
N PRO A 733 -44.22 15.62 -19.65
CA PRO A 733 -45.29 15.71 -20.66
C PRO A 733 -46.69 15.87 -20.06
N SER A 734 -46.91 15.49 -18.80
CA SER A 734 -48.16 15.72 -18.10
C SER A 734 -47.98 15.59 -16.59
N ILE A 735 -48.19 16.71 -15.90
CA ILE A 735 -48.26 16.82 -14.45
C ILE A 735 -49.73 17.09 -14.11
N THR A 736 -50.36 16.17 -13.39
CA THR A 736 -51.78 16.27 -13.03
C THR A 736 -51.94 16.78 -11.60
N PHE A 737 -52.81 17.78 -11.42
CA PHE A 737 -53.20 18.32 -10.13
C PHE A 737 -54.64 17.92 -9.82
N ALA A 738 -54.88 17.57 -8.55
CA ALA A 738 -56.21 17.21 -8.05
C ALA A 738 -56.32 17.54 -6.56
N GLU A 739 -57.53 17.78 -6.08
CA GLU A 739 -57.81 18.00 -4.66
C GLU A 739 -57.32 16.81 -3.81
N GLY A 740 -56.61 17.10 -2.72
CA GLY A 740 -55.95 16.08 -1.87
C GLY A 740 -54.74 15.38 -2.51
N GLY A 741 -54.45 15.66 -3.78
CA GLY A 741 -53.30 15.14 -4.52
C GLY A 741 -52.14 16.12 -4.60
N LEU A 742 -51.33 16.00 -5.66
CA LEU A 742 -50.27 16.94 -5.98
C LEU A 742 -50.88 18.33 -6.26
N GLN A 743 -50.28 19.38 -5.70
CA GLN A 743 -50.68 20.77 -5.92
C GLN A 743 -49.53 21.58 -6.53
N PRO A 744 -49.77 22.66 -7.28
CA PRO A 744 -48.71 23.50 -7.88
C PRO A 744 -47.69 24.02 -6.86
N ALA A 745 -48.15 24.42 -5.67
CA ALA A 745 -47.31 24.85 -4.56
C ALA A 745 -46.39 23.74 -4.02
N ASP A 746 -46.71 22.46 -4.27
CA ASP A 746 -45.83 21.34 -3.91
C ASP A 746 -44.63 21.22 -4.82
N LEU A 747 -44.70 21.76 -6.04
CA LEU A 747 -43.62 21.73 -7.03
C LEU A 747 -42.75 22.98 -6.93
N SER A 748 -43.37 24.16 -6.88
CA SER A 748 -42.63 25.43 -6.81
C SER A 748 -43.25 26.37 -5.77
N PRO A 749 -42.46 26.89 -4.83
CA PRO A 749 -42.91 27.97 -3.94
C PRO A 749 -43.37 29.21 -4.71
N LEU A 750 -42.76 29.48 -5.87
CA LEU A 750 -43.12 30.60 -6.74
C LEU A 750 -44.55 30.49 -7.30
N ALA A 751 -45.10 29.28 -7.38
CA ALA A 751 -46.47 29.08 -7.82
C ALA A 751 -47.49 29.33 -6.70
N GLY A 752 -47.12 29.07 -5.44
CA GLY A 752 -48.06 29.09 -4.30
C GLY A 752 -48.70 30.46 -4.04
N ASP A 753 -48.02 31.54 -4.41
CA ASP A 753 -48.54 32.91 -4.24
C ASP A 753 -49.59 33.31 -5.29
N PHE A 754 -49.58 32.67 -6.46
CA PHE A 754 -50.45 33.02 -7.59
C PHE A 754 -51.51 31.95 -7.87
N VAL A 755 -51.18 30.68 -7.60
CA VAL A 755 -51.99 29.49 -7.90
C VAL A 755 -52.32 28.79 -6.58
N GLY A 756 -53.41 29.21 -5.95
CA GLY A 756 -53.89 28.68 -4.67
C GLY A 756 -54.63 27.36 -4.80
N SER A 757 -54.67 26.62 -3.68
CA SER A 757 -55.37 25.35 -3.56
C SER A 757 -56.87 25.52 -3.23
N PRO A 758 -57.73 24.59 -3.68
CA PRO A 758 -57.41 23.43 -4.52
C PRO A 758 -57.21 23.82 -5.99
N ALA A 759 -56.16 23.27 -6.61
CA ALA A 759 -55.95 23.31 -8.04
C ALA A 759 -56.27 21.94 -8.67
N ALA A 760 -56.97 21.95 -9.80
CA ALA A 760 -57.38 20.77 -10.55
C ALA A 760 -57.10 20.95 -12.05
N GLY A 761 -56.52 19.94 -12.69
CA GLY A 761 -56.18 20.00 -14.12
C GLY A 761 -54.80 19.43 -14.41
N SER A 762 -54.18 19.86 -15.49
CA SER A 762 -52.83 19.40 -15.84
C SER A 762 -51.99 20.50 -16.48
N VAL A 763 -50.68 20.33 -16.39
CA VAL A 763 -49.69 21.13 -17.10
C VAL A 763 -48.62 20.22 -17.71
N ALA A 764 -47.96 20.67 -18.77
CA ALA A 764 -46.79 20.01 -19.33
C ALA A 764 -45.63 21.00 -19.37
N PHE A 765 -44.41 20.53 -19.11
CA PHE A 765 -43.22 21.37 -19.12
C PHE A 765 -42.08 20.72 -19.89
N ASN A 766 -41.50 21.47 -20.83
CA ASN A 766 -40.26 21.11 -21.50
C ASN A 766 -39.20 22.16 -21.20
N GLY A 767 -38.06 21.75 -20.65
CA GLY A 767 -36.96 22.65 -20.29
C GLY A 767 -35.65 22.20 -20.92
N ARG A 768 -34.75 23.16 -21.15
CA ARG A 768 -33.38 22.90 -21.61
C ARG A 768 -32.42 23.85 -20.91
N ILE A 769 -31.30 23.32 -20.45
CA ILE A 769 -30.17 24.06 -19.88
C ILE A 769 -28.95 23.61 -20.68
N ASP A 770 -28.17 24.54 -21.22
CA ASP A 770 -26.94 24.27 -21.96
C ASP A 770 -25.80 25.08 -21.36
N TRP A 771 -24.61 24.50 -21.29
CA TRP A 771 -23.39 25.18 -20.87
C TRP A 771 -22.25 24.87 -21.84
N LEU A 772 -21.30 25.81 -21.88
CA LEU A 772 -20.08 25.74 -22.68
C LEU A 772 -18.92 26.17 -21.80
N LYS A 773 -17.73 25.66 -22.11
CA LYS A 773 -16.49 26.08 -21.45
C LYS A 773 -16.25 27.58 -21.68
N ASP A 774 -15.98 28.30 -20.60
CA ASP A 774 -15.65 29.73 -20.57
C ASP A 774 -16.80 30.65 -21.05
N ALA A 775 -18.06 30.21 -20.94
CA ALA A 775 -19.23 31.00 -21.32
C ALA A 775 -20.39 30.85 -20.32
N GLU A 776 -21.21 31.90 -20.19
CA GLU A 776 -22.41 31.81 -19.36
C GLU A 776 -23.39 30.77 -19.92
N GLY A 777 -23.90 29.91 -19.04
CA GLY A 777 -24.92 28.92 -19.39
C GLY A 777 -26.21 29.57 -19.88
N THR A 778 -26.88 28.92 -20.82
CA THR A 778 -28.19 29.33 -21.33
C THR A 778 -29.27 28.38 -20.82
N SER A 779 -30.48 28.88 -20.62
CA SER A 779 -31.60 28.01 -20.28
C SER A 779 -32.90 28.52 -20.90
N SER A 780 -33.80 27.62 -21.24
CA SER A 780 -35.10 27.94 -21.83
C SER A 780 -36.12 26.89 -21.40
N GLY A 781 -37.40 27.24 -21.46
CA GLY A 781 -38.46 26.28 -21.20
C GLY A 781 -39.80 26.68 -21.77
N ARG A 782 -40.71 25.72 -21.86
CA ARG A 782 -42.07 25.90 -22.33
C ARG A 782 -43.01 25.20 -21.37
N LEU A 783 -43.87 25.98 -20.71
CA LEU A 783 -44.99 25.48 -19.93
C LEU A 783 -46.25 25.52 -20.79
N THR A 784 -46.89 24.37 -20.98
CA THR A 784 -48.17 24.25 -21.66
C THR A 784 -49.25 23.96 -20.63
N ILE A 785 -50.35 24.69 -20.68
CA ILE A 785 -51.49 24.54 -19.78
C ILE A 785 -52.70 24.14 -20.64
N PRO A 786 -53.03 22.84 -20.74
CA PRO A 786 -54.22 22.39 -21.47
C PRO A 786 -55.54 22.80 -20.79
N GLY A 787 -55.52 22.94 -19.47
CA GLY A 787 -56.67 23.29 -18.64
C GLY A 787 -56.28 23.20 -17.16
N LEU A 788 -56.39 24.32 -16.46
CA LEU A 788 -56.10 24.41 -15.03
C LEU A 788 -57.16 25.28 -14.32
N ASP A 789 -57.76 24.71 -13.30
CA ASP A 789 -58.68 25.38 -12.37
C ASP A 789 -57.95 25.58 -11.05
N PHE A 790 -58.06 26.76 -10.43
CA PHE A 790 -57.37 27.08 -9.17
C PHE A 790 -57.97 28.31 -8.49
N VAL A 791 -57.55 28.61 -7.27
CA VAL A 791 -57.97 29.82 -6.56
C VAL A 791 -56.87 30.87 -6.62
N SER A 792 -57.11 32.00 -7.30
CA SER A 792 -56.16 33.13 -7.33
C SER A 792 -56.45 34.12 -6.18
N PRO A 793 -55.52 35.05 -5.87
CA PRO A 793 -55.80 36.15 -4.94
C PRO A 793 -57.01 37.03 -5.32
N ALA A 794 -57.38 37.07 -6.61
CA ALA A 794 -58.54 37.80 -7.11
C ALA A 794 -59.84 36.98 -7.10
N GLY A 795 -59.77 35.66 -6.83
CA GLY A 795 -60.90 34.73 -6.83
C GLY A 795 -60.64 33.44 -7.61
N PRO A 796 -61.58 32.47 -7.60
CA PRO A 796 -61.52 31.23 -8.37
C PRO A 796 -61.37 31.45 -9.87
N VAL A 797 -60.42 30.76 -10.50
CA VAL A 797 -60.16 30.73 -11.94
C VAL A 797 -60.52 29.35 -12.46
N THR A 798 -61.29 29.29 -13.55
CA THR A 798 -61.65 28.05 -14.23
C THR A 798 -61.23 28.09 -15.70
N GLY A 799 -60.70 26.98 -16.20
CA GLY A 799 -60.37 26.77 -17.59
C GLY A 799 -59.16 27.56 -18.07
N LEU A 800 -58.14 27.79 -17.22
CA LEU A 800 -56.91 28.46 -17.67
C LEU A 800 -56.22 27.61 -18.74
N ARG A 801 -55.94 28.19 -19.91
CA ARG A 801 -55.24 27.56 -21.04
C ARG A 801 -54.22 28.49 -21.66
N GLY A 802 -53.14 27.92 -22.18
CA GLY A 802 -52.15 28.65 -22.96
C GLY A 802 -50.76 28.07 -22.87
N THR A 803 -49.78 28.84 -23.34
CA THR A 803 -48.37 28.46 -23.32
C THR A 803 -47.54 29.62 -22.78
N VAL A 804 -46.53 29.31 -21.98
CA VAL A 804 -45.55 30.27 -21.47
C VAL A 804 -44.16 29.82 -21.92
N ASP A 805 -43.53 30.62 -22.77
CA ASP A 805 -42.15 30.43 -23.21
C ASP A 805 -41.17 31.21 -22.33
N PHE A 806 -40.38 30.49 -21.54
CA PHE A 806 -39.31 31.00 -20.71
C PHE A 806 -38.01 31.10 -21.51
N THR A 807 -37.39 32.29 -21.49
CA THR A 807 -36.09 32.59 -22.10
C THR A 807 -34.92 32.39 -21.14
N ASN A 808 -35.20 32.21 -19.85
CA ASN A 808 -34.25 31.83 -18.80
C ASN A 808 -35.02 31.13 -17.67
N LEU A 809 -34.43 30.09 -17.08
CA LEU A 809 -34.97 29.34 -15.94
C LEU A 809 -34.30 29.74 -14.61
N ALA A 810 -33.17 30.45 -14.66
CA ALA A 810 -32.41 30.89 -13.49
C ALA A 810 -31.61 32.17 -13.78
N PRO A 811 -32.17 33.37 -13.52
CA PRO A 811 -33.51 33.63 -12.97
C PRO A 811 -34.63 33.37 -13.98
N LEU A 812 -35.84 33.10 -13.47
CA LEU A 812 -37.00 32.78 -14.30
C LEU A 812 -37.47 34.03 -15.07
N THR A 813 -37.38 34.01 -16.40
CA THR A 813 -37.86 35.10 -17.27
C THR A 813 -38.61 34.53 -18.47
N ALA A 814 -39.70 35.19 -18.86
CA ALA A 814 -40.46 34.89 -20.08
C ALA A 814 -40.40 36.07 -21.05
N ALA A 815 -40.49 35.79 -22.35
CA ALA A 815 -40.54 36.87 -23.34
C ALA A 815 -41.78 37.77 -23.09
N PRO A 816 -41.74 39.08 -23.40
CA PRO A 816 -42.92 39.92 -23.27
C PRO A 816 -44.00 39.53 -24.30
N GLY A 817 -45.27 39.73 -23.96
CA GLY A 817 -46.40 39.50 -24.88
C GLY A 817 -46.93 38.06 -24.91
N GLN A 818 -46.63 37.26 -23.89
CA GLN A 818 -47.18 35.89 -23.71
C GLN A 818 -48.68 35.98 -23.44
N ARG A 819 -49.45 35.02 -23.92
CA ARG A 819 -50.91 35.03 -23.81
C ARG A 819 -51.43 33.81 -23.06
N LEU A 820 -52.31 34.07 -22.10
CA LEU A 820 -53.09 33.06 -21.40
C LEU A 820 -54.58 33.39 -21.52
N THR A 821 -55.39 32.36 -21.61
CA THR A 821 -56.86 32.48 -21.69
C THR A 821 -57.51 31.77 -20.51
N ALA A 822 -58.61 32.27 -19.99
CA ALA A 822 -59.40 31.58 -18.97
C ALA A 822 -60.90 31.70 -19.27
N ASP A 823 -61.64 30.62 -19.04
CA ASP A 823 -63.08 30.57 -19.31
C ASP A 823 -63.83 31.51 -18.35
N ARG A 824 -63.43 31.53 -17.07
CA ARG A 824 -64.06 32.38 -16.05
C ARG A 824 -63.11 32.71 -14.89
N LEU A 825 -63.21 33.93 -14.38
CA LEU A 825 -62.68 34.38 -13.08
C LEU A 825 -63.83 34.88 -12.22
N GLU A 826 -64.02 34.26 -11.06
CA GLU A 826 -65.00 34.63 -10.06
C GLU A 826 -64.46 35.79 -9.20
N ALA A 827 -64.44 36.98 -9.80
CA ALA A 827 -64.20 38.25 -9.11
C ALA A 827 -65.54 38.89 -8.65
N PHE A 828 -65.47 40.12 -8.13
CA PHE A 828 -66.66 40.90 -7.73
C PHE A 828 -67.74 40.96 -8.82
N THR A 829 -67.31 41.10 -10.07
CA THR A 829 -68.11 40.85 -11.28
C THR A 829 -67.48 39.66 -12.00
N PRO A 830 -68.20 38.56 -12.25
CA PRO A 830 -67.64 37.42 -12.99
C PRO A 830 -67.14 37.86 -14.36
N LEU A 831 -65.85 37.62 -14.62
CA LEU A 831 -65.25 37.85 -15.92
C LEU A 831 -65.25 36.55 -16.69
N THR A 832 -65.75 36.55 -17.93
CA THR A 832 -65.74 35.40 -18.85
C THR A 832 -64.87 35.70 -20.07
N ASP A 833 -64.38 34.66 -20.73
CA ASP A 833 -63.57 34.76 -21.95
C ASP A 833 -62.34 35.68 -21.79
N ILE A 834 -61.60 35.48 -20.70
CA ILE A 834 -60.48 36.34 -20.31
C ILE A 834 -59.28 36.03 -21.21
N GLU A 835 -58.73 37.03 -21.89
CA GLU A 835 -57.42 36.96 -22.55
C GLU A 835 -56.45 37.89 -21.81
N LEU A 836 -55.35 37.34 -21.29
CA LEU A 836 -54.34 38.06 -20.53
C LEU A 836 -53.02 38.04 -21.27
N THR A 837 -52.48 39.22 -21.55
CA THR A 837 -51.14 39.38 -22.14
C THR A 837 -50.16 39.83 -21.07
N PHE A 838 -49.08 39.07 -20.89
CA PHE A 838 -48.10 39.33 -19.84
C PHE A 838 -46.64 39.16 -20.31
N GLY A 839 -45.71 39.67 -19.51
CA GLY A 839 -44.29 39.36 -19.56
C GLY A 839 -43.77 39.05 -18.16
N LEU A 840 -42.69 38.29 -18.05
CA LEU A 840 -42.05 37.97 -16.77
C LEU A 840 -40.57 38.34 -16.85
N ASP A 841 -40.13 39.26 -16.02
CA ASP A 841 -38.71 39.58 -15.85
C ASP A 841 -38.20 39.12 -14.47
N LYS A 842 -36.96 39.50 -14.12
CA LYS A 842 -36.30 39.07 -12.88
C LYS A 842 -36.95 39.63 -11.61
N ALA A 843 -37.74 40.70 -11.72
CA ALA A 843 -38.27 41.45 -10.57
C ALA A 843 -39.80 41.48 -10.54
N ALA A 844 -40.48 41.39 -11.69
CA ALA A 844 -41.93 41.53 -11.75
C ALA A 844 -42.58 40.76 -12.93
N VAL A 845 -43.86 40.46 -12.74
CA VAL A 845 -44.80 40.10 -13.83
C VAL A 845 -45.39 41.39 -14.38
N THR A 846 -45.16 41.71 -15.64
CA THR A 846 -45.77 42.86 -16.33
C THR A 846 -47.06 42.42 -17.01
N LEU A 847 -48.16 43.08 -16.67
CA LEU A 847 -49.46 42.87 -17.32
C LEU A 847 -49.72 44.03 -18.27
N GLN A 848 -50.20 43.76 -19.49
CA GLN A 848 -50.53 44.82 -20.45
C GLN A 848 -51.86 45.55 -20.13
N GLY A 849 -52.51 45.20 -19.02
CA GLY A 849 -53.81 45.74 -18.65
C GLY A 849 -54.97 44.89 -19.14
N GLY A 850 -56.19 45.36 -18.88
CA GLY A 850 -57.44 44.73 -19.31
C GLY A 850 -58.55 45.76 -19.48
N GLU A 851 -59.52 45.48 -20.33
CA GLU A 851 -60.66 46.36 -20.65
C GLU A 851 -61.98 45.65 -20.33
N LEU A 852 -62.87 46.34 -19.62
CA LEU A 852 -64.20 45.87 -19.24
C LEU A 852 -65.25 46.91 -19.64
N ALA A 853 -66.37 46.45 -20.21
CA ALA A 853 -67.54 47.30 -20.41
C ALA A 853 -68.32 47.42 -19.09
N LEU A 854 -68.51 48.64 -18.57
CA LEU A 854 -69.23 48.90 -17.33
C LEU A 854 -70.19 50.09 -17.49
N ALA A 855 -71.46 49.89 -17.15
CA ALA A 855 -72.48 50.95 -17.12
C ALA A 855 -72.56 51.81 -18.40
N GLY A 856 -72.48 51.16 -19.58
CA GLY A 856 -72.50 51.83 -20.89
C GLY A 856 -71.20 52.53 -21.30
N GLY A 857 -70.19 52.54 -20.43
CA GLY A 857 -68.84 53.05 -20.67
C GLY A 857 -67.78 51.95 -20.65
N ARG A 858 -66.52 52.36 -20.56
CA ARG A 858 -65.37 51.45 -20.50
C ARG A 858 -64.51 51.71 -19.28
N VAL A 859 -64.06 50.64 -18.64
CA VAL A 859 -63.08 50.66 -17.57
C VAL A 859 -61.86 49.90 -18.05
N SER A 860 -60.70 50.53 -18.07
CA SER A 860 -59.44 49.90 -18.46
C SER A 860 -58.40 50.07 -17.36
N ILE A 861 -57.51 49.10 -17.20
CA ILE A 861 -56.35 49.22 -16.31
C ILE A 861 -55.12 49.43 -17.19
N GLU A 862 -54.31 50.45 -16.89
CA GLU A 862 -53.05 50.67 -17.60
C GLU A 862 -52.05 49.54 -17.34
N PRO A 863 -51.09 49.30 -18.26
CA PRO A 863 -50.03 48.32 -18.01
C PRO A 863 -49.35 48.56 -16.67
N PHE A 864 -49.29 47.52 -15.85
CA PHE A 864 -48.72 47.59 -14.51
C PHE A 864 -47.85 46.37 -14.22
N ALA A 865 -46.96 46.51 -13.23
CA ALA A 865 -46.04 45.46 -12.83
C ALA A 865 -46.47 44.91 -11.46
N ILE A 866 -46.51 43.59 -11.33
CA ILE A 866 -46.71 42.87 -10.08
C ILE A 866 -45.33 42.40 -9.63
N PRO A 867 -44.74 42.99 -8.57
CA PRO A 867 -43.45 42.55 -8.05
C PRO A 867 -43.50 41.07 -7.61
N LEU A 868 -42.42 40.33 -7.89
CA LEU A 868 -42.24 38.97 -7.37
C LEU A 868 -41.92 38.97 -5.88
N ASP A 869 -41.41 40.09 -5.35
CA ASP A 869 -41.22 40.32 -3.93
C ASP A 869 -42.56 40.70 -3.28
N PRO A 870 -43.15 39.83 -2.44
CA PRO A 870 -44.47 40.06 -1.86
C PRO A 870 -44.51 41.21 -0.84
N THR A 871 -43.34 41.74 -0.43
CA THR A 871 -43.26 42.91 0.45
C THR A 871 -43.41 44.22 -0.31
N GLN A 872 -43.25 44.20 -1.64
CA GLN A 872 -43.40 45.38 -2.47
C GLN A 872 -44.87 45.60 -2.85
N PRO A 873 -45.36 46.85 -2.79
CA PRO A 873 -46.72 47.16 -3.21
C PRO A 873 -46.89 47.02 -4.72
N ILE A 874 -48.08 46.59 -5.14
CA ILE A 874 -48.51 46.63 -6.54
C ILE A 874 -49.08 48.03 -6.82
N THR A 875 -48.59 48.70 -7.84
CA THR A 875 -49.05 50.05 -8.21
C THR A 875 -49.63 50.03 -9.62
N GLY A 876 -50.78 50.67 -9.82
CA GLY A 876 -51.42 50.74 -11.14
C GLY A 876 -52.39 51.90 -11.27
N VAL A 877 -52.99 52.08 -12.45
CA VAL A 877 -53.99 53.13 -12.70
C VAL A 877 -55.21 52.53 -13.38
N ILE A 878 -56.37 52.69 -12.75
CA ILE A 878 -57.67 52.37 -13.35
C ILE A 878 -58.16 53.62 -14.09
N VAL A 879 -58.52 53.48 -15.36
CA VAL A 879 -59.05 54.55 -16.22
C VAL A 879 -60.51 54.27 -16.49
N LEU A 880 -61.36 55.25 -16.20
CA LEU A 880 -62.77 55.23 -16.54
C LEU A 880 -62.97 56.13 -17.77
N ASP A 881 -63.60 55.60 -18.81
CA ASP A 881 -64.00 56.31 -20.02
C ASP A 881 -65.53 56.25 -20.17
N LYS A 882 -66.19 57.39 -19.98
CA LYS A 882 -67.63 57.58 -20.18
C LYS A 882 -68.48 56.59 -19.40
N VAL A 883 -68.17 56.39 -18.13
CA VAL A 883 -68.96 55.51 -17.24
C VAL A 883 -70.14 56.29 -16.67
N GLN A 884 -71.35 55.74 -16.77
CA GLN A 884 -72.56 56.38 -16.24
C GLN A 884 -72.70 56.11 -14.73
N LEU A 885 -72.31 57.06 -13.88
CA LEU A 885 -72.32 56.88 -12.42
C LEU A 885 -73.71 56.59 -11.85
N GLY A 886 -74.77 57.08 -12.50
CA GLY A 886 -76.14 56.81 -12.09
C GLY A 886 -76.49 55.33 -12.04
N GLN A 887 -75.98 54.54 -12.98
CA GLN A 887 -76.21 53.10 -13.02
C GLN A 887 -75.39 52.36 -11.95
N VAL A 888 -74.23 52.90 -11.57
CA VAL A 888 -73.39 52.36 -10.50
C VAL A 888 -74.05 52.60 -9.14
N ILE A 889 -74.56 53.81 -8.89
CA ILE A 889 -75.24 54.20 -7.64
C ILE A 889 -76.61 53.53 -7.49
N ALA A 890 -77.35 53.35 -8.60
CA ALA A 890 -78.61 52.60 -8.58
C ALA A 890 -78.41 51.12 -8.16
N GLY A 891 -77.22 50.56 -8.38
CA GLY A 891 -76.86 49.22 -7.94
C GLY A 891 -76.50 49.11 -6.45
N SER A 892 -76.13 50.19 -5.78
CA SER A 892 -75.56 50.17 -4.42
C SER A 892 -76.57 50.38 -3.27
N GLY A 893 -77.87 50.23 -3.52
CA GLY A 893 -78.93 50.40 -2.51
C GLY A 893 -79.31 51.85 -2.21
N PHE A 894 -78.63 52.84 -2.79
CA PHE A 894 -78.92 54.27 -2.62
C PHE A 894 -79.89 54.84 -3.67
N GLY A 895 -80.35 54.03 -4.63
CA GLY A 895 -81.14 54.48 -5.78
C GLY A 895 -82.46 55.21 -5.44
N ASP A 896 -83.02 54.93 -4.27
CA ASP A 896 -84.27 55.57 -3.81
C ASP A 896 -84.02 56.94 -3.15
N LYS A 897 -82.77 57.22 -2.73
CA LYS A 897 -82.40 58.41 -1.96
C LYS A 897 -81.50 59.39 -2.73
N VAL A 898 -80.74 58.90 -3.70
CA VAL A 898 -79.84 59.71 -4.53
C VAL A 898 -80.04 59.34 -6.00
N LYS A 899 -80.42 60.31 -6.82
CA LYS A 899 -80.48 60.18 -8.28
C LYS A 899 -79.38 61.03 -8.90
N LEU A 900 -78.40 60.38 -9.52
CA LEU A 900 -77.31 61.03 -10.23
C LEU A 900 -77.35 60.61 -11.69
N ASP A 901 -77.40 61.57 -12.61
CA ASP A 901 -77.17 61.38 -14.03
C ASP A 901 -75.88 62.09 -14.39
N ALA A 902 -74.79 61.33 -14.44
CA ALA A 902 -73.43 61.84 -14.61
C ALA A 902 -72.56 60.84 -15.37
N LEU A 903 -72.27 61.18 -16.62
CA LEU A 903 -71.30 60.46 -17.43
C LEU A 903 -69.90 60.97 -17.05
N VAL A 904 -69.07 60.12 -16.46
CA VAL A 904 -67.75 60.53 -15.96
C VAL A 904 -66.60 59.78 -16.63
N SER A 905 -65.48 60.49 -16.76
CA SER A 905 -64.19 59.91 -17.10
C SER A 905 -63.14 60.35 -16.09
N GLY A 906 -62.11 59.54 -15.89
CA GLY A 906 -61.07 59.86 -14.94
C GLY A 906 -60.07 58.75 -14.72
N ARG A 907 -59.14 58.99 -13.80
CA ARG A 907 -58.01 58.11 -13.50
C ARG A 907 -57.94 57.90 -12.00
N LEU A 908 -57.84 56.65 -11.59
CA LEU A 908 -57.76 56.23 -10.19
C LEU A 908 -56.44 55.47 -9.99
N PRO A 909 -55.35 56.16 -9.60
CA PRO A 909 -54.11 55.51 -9.21
C PRO A 909 -54.35 54.69 -7.94
N PHE A 910 -53.93 53.42 -7.95
CA PHE A 910 -54.04 52.54 -6.80
C PHE A 910 -52.68 51.96 -6.41
N THR A 911 -52.55 51.70 -5.11
CA THR A 911 -51.47 50.93 -4.49
C THR A 911 -52.11 49.77 -3.73
N SER A 912 -51.64 48.55 -3.91
CA SER A 912 -52.17 47.37 -3.24
C SER A 912 -51.08 46.65 -2.46
N THR A 913 -51.31 46.41 -1.17
CA THR A 913 -50.44 45.58 -0.31
C THR A 913 -51.23 44.42 0.29
N ARG A 914 -50.53 43.34 0.68
CA ARG A 914 -51.17 42.14 1.28
C ARG A 914 -51.93 42.44 2.56
N GLU A 915 -51.39 43.29 3.43
CA GLU A 915 -52.00 43.64 4.73
C GLU A 915 -53.02 44.77 4.63
N GLY A 916 -52.85 45.69 3.65
CA GLY A 916 -53.61 46.94 3.55
C GLY A 916 -54.69 46.96 2.47
N GLY A 917 -54.80 45.92 1.64
CA GLY A 917 -55.73 45.87 0.50
C GLY A 917 -55.43 46.92 -0.58
N VAL A 918 -56.40 47.16 -1.46
CA VAL A 918 -56.31 48.18 -2.52
C VAL A 918 -56.59 49.56 -1.94
N ARG A 919 -55.65 50.50 -2.11
CA ARG A 919 -55.79 51.91 -1.72
C ARG A 919 -55.67 52.82 -2.93
N ILE A 920 -56.63 53.72 -3.11
CA ILE A 920 -56.61 54.75 -4.15
C ILE A 920 -56.00 56.02 -3.56
N THR A 921 -55.09 56.68 -4.28
CA THR A 921 -54.45 57.93 -3.84
C THR A 921 -54.41 58.92 -4.99
N GLY A 922 -55.01 60.09 -4.80
CA GLY A 922 -55.11 61.14 -5.80
C GLY A 922 -55.96 60.75 -7.01
N GLY A 923 -56.99 59.94 -6.81
CA GLY A 923 -57.92 59.59 -7.89
C GLY A 923 -58.74 60.81 -8.31
N SER A 924 -58.95 61.01 -9.61
CA SER A 924 -59.72 62.13 -10.13
C SER A 924 -60.77 61.65 -11.13
N LEU A 925 -62.02 62.04 -10.94
CA LEU A 925 -63.12 61.83 -11.86
C LEU A 925 -63.71 63.17 -12.27
N ALA A 926 -64.14 63.31 -13.52
CA ALA A 926 -64.84 64.49 -13.99
C ALA A 926 -65.99 64.10 -14.91
N ALA A 927 -67.11 64.80 -14.80
CA ALA A 927 -68.20 64.66 -15.75
C ALA A 927 -67.76 65.17 -17.13
N VAL A 928 -68.00 64.37 -18.16
CA VAL A 928 -67.66 64.72 -19.54
C VAL A 928 -68.76 65.53 -20.22
N GLN A 929 -69.93 65.66 -19.57
CA GLN A 929 -71.07 66.46 -20.00
C GLN A 929 -71.87 66.96 -18.79
N PRO A 930 -72.67 68.03 -18.95
CA PRO A 930 -73.62 68.48 -17.92
C PRO A 930 -74.61 67.36 -17.55
N GLY A 931 -75.12 67.40 -16.32
CA GLY A 931 -76.01 66.36 -15.78
C GLY A 931 -76.85 66.84 -14.61
N ARG A 932 -77.52 65.90 -13.91
CA ARG A 932 -78.43 66.23 -12.80
C ARG A 932 -78.12 65.39 -11.57
N LEU A 933 -78.16 66.02 -10.40
CA LEU A 933 -78.06 65.40 -9.08
C LEU A 933 -79.32 65.76 -8.28
N SER A 934 -79.92 64.78 -7.64
CA SER A 934 -81.05 64.96 -6.73
C SER A 934 -80.83 64.08 -5.51
N ILE A 935 -80.73 64.71 -4.33
CA ILE A 935 -80.59 64.02 -3.04
C ILE A 935 -81.84 64.27 -2.21
N ALA A 936 -82.50 63.21 -1.75
CA ALA A 936 -83.68 63.32 -0.89
C ALA A 936 -83.32 63.89 0.48
N ARG A 937 -84.20 64.72 1.07
CA ARG A 937 -83.99 65.36 2.38
C ARG A 937 -83.69 64.37 3.51
N ASP A 938 -84.36 63.21 3.52
CA ASP A 938 -84.17 62.16 4.52
C ASP A 938 -82.77 61.53 4.48
N ALA A 939 -82.01 61.73 3.40
CA ALA A 939 -80.65 61.24 3.25
C ALA A 939 -79.60 62.21 3.81
N LEU A 940 -80.01 63.42 4.23
CA LEU A 940 -79.12 64.54 4.55
C LEU A 940 -79.09 64.90 6.06
N SER A 941 -79.75 64.11 6.93
CA SER A 941 -80.05 64.43 8.34
C SER A 941 -78.85 64.47 9.32
N GLY A 942 -77.61 64.67 8.83
CA GLY A 942 -76.38 64.68 9.64
C GLY A 942 -75.27 65.59 9.10
N LEU A 943 -75.58 66.53 8.20
CA LEU A 943 -74.62 67.46 7.60
C LEU A 943 -74.50 68.76 8.40
N GLU A 944 -73.30 69.10 8.89
CA GLU A 944 -73.01 70.42 9.44
C GLU A 944 -72.63 71.40 8.31
N ALA A 945 -73.53 72.34 8.00
CA ALA A 945 -73.26 73.41 7.04
C ALA A 945 -72.43 74.54 7.68
N GLY A 946 -71.15 74.63 7.36
CA GLY A 946 -70.28 75.75 7.77
C GLY A 946 -70.22 76.83 6.68
N GLY A 947 -70.67 78.06 6.98
CA GLY A 947 -70.57 79.16 6.00
C GLY A 947 -71.38 80.44 6.24
N GLY A 948 -72.00 80.65 7.41
CA GLY A 948 -72.75 81.87 7.72
C GLY A 948 -72.08 82.72 8.80
N GLY A 949 -71.95 84.04 8.59
CA GLY A 949 -71.44 84.98 9.59
C GLY A 949 -72.33 85.10 10.85
N GLU A 950 -71.76 85.60 11.96
CA GLU A 950 -72.44 85.75 13.26
C GLU A 950 -73.80 86.46 13.14
N GLY A 951 -74.89 85.71 13.36
CA GLY A 951 -76.24 86.27 13.47
C GLY A 951 -77.36 85.51 12.76
N VAL A 952 -77.09 84.40 12.07
CA VAL A 952 -78.12 83.58 11.40
C VAL A 952 -78.36 82.28 12.18
N PRO A 953 -79.63 81.89 12.46
CA PRO A 953 -79.94 80.60 13.06
C PRO A 953 -79.42 79.44 12.18
N PRO A 954 -78.87 78.35 12.77
CA PRO A 954 -78.30 77.23 12.00
C PRO A 954 -79.29 76.61 11.01
N ASN A 955 -80.58 76.63 11.35
CA ASN A 955 -81.64 75.88 10.67
C ASN A 955 -82.01 76.45 9.29
N THR A 956 -81.92 77.77 9.10
CA THR A 956 -82.36 78.43 7.85
C THR A 956 -81.32 78.28 6.73
N ILE A 957 -80.03 78.31 7.07
CA ILE A 957 -78.93 78.08 6.11
C ILE A 957 -78.88 76.61 5.70
N GLN A 958 -79.11 75.70 6.65
CA GLN A 958 -79.19 74.27 6.39
C GLN A 958 -80.34 73.93 5.43
N ASP A 959 -81.55 74.49 5.63
CA ASP A 959 -82.70 74.19 4.76
C ASP A 959 -82.51 74.69 3.32
N LEU A 960 -81.90 75.87 3.13
CA LEU A 960 -81.54 76.37 1.80
C LEU A 960 -80.47 75.49 1.12
N ALA A 961 -79.50 74.98 1.87
CA ALA A 961 -78.49 74.04 1.35
C ALA A 961 -79.12 72.69 0.97
N TYR A 962 -80.09 72.18 1.76
CA TYR A 962 -80.82 70.97 1.42
C TYR A 962 -81.66 71.13 0.16
N GLN A 963 -82.40 72.24 0.02
CA GLN A 963 -83.15 72.55 -1.19
C GLN A 963 -82.24 72.66 -2.41
N ALA A 964 -81.06 73.27 -2.27
CA ALA A 964 -80.06 73.37 -3.34
C ALA A 964 -79.64 71.99 -3.88
N MET A 965 -79.53 70.98 -3.01
CA MET A 965 -79.13 69.61 -3.36
C MET A 965 -80.29 68.70 -3.82
N GLU A 966 -81.54 69.10 -3.56
CA GLU A 966 -82.73 68.28 -3.88
C GLU A 966 -82.97 68.18 -5.39
N ASN A 967 -82.69 69.24 -6.15
CA ASN A 967 -82.83 69.29 -7.61
C ASN A 967 -81.72 70.15 -8.23
N LEU A 968 -80.53 69.60 -8.35
CA LEU A 968 -79.35 70.29 -8.86
C LEU A 968 -79.05 69.89 -10.30
N SER A 969 -78.98 70.85 -11.21
CA SER A 969 -78.42 70.67 -12.54
C SER A 969 -76.99 71.18 -12.54
N PHE A 970 -76.00 70.34 -12.87
CA PHE A 970 -74.59 70.73 -12.85
C PHE A 970 -74.04 70.93 -14.26
N ASP A 971 -73.26 72.00 -14.42
CA ASP A 971 -72.48 72.26 -15.63
C ASP A 971 -71.05 71.70 -15.49
N LEU A 972 -70.54 71.61 -14.25
CA LEU A 972 -69.26 71.01 -13.93
C LEU A 972 -69.39 70.13 -12.68
N LEU A 973 -68.91 68.89 -12.77
CA LEU A 973 -68.79 67.94 -11.68
C LEU A 973 -67.40 67.33 -11.74
N SER A 974 -66.61 67.52 -10.69
CA SER A 974 -65.35 66.79 -10.48
C SER A 974 -65.36 66.12 -9.13
N ALA A 975 -64.65 65.01 -8.99
CA ALA A 975 -64.51 64.29 -7.75
C ALA A 975 -63.06 63.87 -7.53
N GLU A 976 -62.54 64.13 -6.34
CA GLU A 976 -61.30 63.52 -5.87
C GLU A 976 -61.64 62.27 -5.07
N VAL A 977 -60.99 61.15 -5.37
CA VAL A 977 -61.24 59.84 -4.76
C VAL A 977 -59.97 59.39 -4.04
N ASN A 978 -60.08 59.21 -2.73
CA ASN A 978 -58.98 58.77 -1.87
C ASN A 978 -59.44 57.67 -0.92
N SER A 979 -58.61 56.66 -0.71
CA SER A 979 -58.85 55.66 0.34
C SER A 979 -58.51 56.26 1.71
N LEU A 980 -59.40 56.04 2.68
CA LEU A 980 -59.27 56.41 4.07
C LEU A 980 -58.99 55.17 4.94
N ASP A 981 -58.68 55.37 6.21
CA ASP A 981 -58.48 54.28 7.17
C ASP A 981 -59.73 53.40 7.33
N GLU A 982 -59.51 52.13 7.67
CA GLU A 982 -60.52 51.07 7.82
C GLU A 982 -61.27 50.68 6.52
N GLY A 983 -60.64 50.92 5.35
CA GLY A 983 -61.19 50.50 4.06
C GLY A 983 -62.33 51.39 3.56
N ARG A 984 -62.44 52.62 4.07
CA ARG A 984 -63.41 53.62 3.59
C ARG A 984 -62.87 54.35 2.36
N ILE A 985 -63.76 54.83 1.49
CA ILE A 985 -63.39 55.72 0.38
C ILE A 985 -63.94 57.10 0.67
N GLY A 986 -63.05 58.09 0.77
CA GLY A 986 -63.41 59.50 0.73
C GLY A 986 -63.59 59.94 -0.72
N VAL A 987 -64.73 60.53 -1.02
CA VAL A 987 -65.01 61.16 -2.31
C VAL A 987 -65.36 62.61 -2.06
N LEU A 988 -64.48 63.50 -2.51
CA LEU A 988 -64.63 64.94 -2.42
C LEU A 988 -65.19 65.45 -3.76
N PHE A 989 -66.50 65.66 -3.82
CA PHE A 989 -67.13 66.22 -5.02
C PHE A 989 -67.03 67.74 -5.01
N HIS A 990 -66.67 68.32 -6.15
CA HIS A 990 -66.82 69.73 -6.43
C HIS A 990 -67.85 69.88 -7.54
N ILE A 991 -68.96 70.53 -7.22
CA ILE A 991 -70.13 70.62 -8.10
C ILE A 991 -70.45 72.09 -8.31
N ARG A 992 -70.41 72.53 -9.57
CA ARG A 992 -70.88 73.86 -9.98
C ARG A 992 -72.07 73.71 -10.90
N GLY A 993 -73.17 74.32 -10.50
CA GLY A 993 -74.44 74.15 -11.17
C GLY A 993 -75.46 75.20 -10.77
N ARG A 994 -76.72 74.84 -10.92
CA ARG A 994 -77.87 75.68 -10.59
C ARG A 994 -79.01 74.84 -10.04
N HIS A 995 -79.79 75.44 -9.14
CA HIS A 995 -81.03 74.83 -8.67
C HIS A 995 -82.05 74.78 -9.81
N ASP A 996 -82.47 73.59 -10.24
CA ASP A 996 -83.38 73.37 -11.37
C ASP A 996 -84.57 72.47 -10.98
N PRO A 997 -85.48 72.97 -10.12
CA PRO A 997 -86.63 72.21 -9.66
C PRO A 997 -87.64 72.00 -10.80
N PRO A 998 -88.43 70.90 -10.77
CA PRO A 998 -89.37 70.57 -11.84
C PRO A 998 -90.49 71.61 -12.03
N GLN A 999 -90.74 72.47 -11.04
CA GLN A 999 -91.61 73.64 -11.15
C GLN A 999 -90.82 74.90 -10.77
N LYS A 1000 -90.97 75.98 -11.54
CA LYS A 1000 -90.23 77.24 -11.32
C LYS A 1000 -90.63 77.88 -9.98
N GLN A 1001 -89.66 78.09 -9.09
CA GLN A 1001 -89.83 78.70 -7.78
C GLN A 1001 -89.27 80.12 -7.77
N GLU A 1002 -89.97 81.04 -7.10
CA GLU A 1002 -89.58 82.44 -6.94
C GLU A 1002 -89.67 82.82 -5.45
N LEU A 1003 -88.60 83.34 -4.85
CA LEU A 1003 -88.60 83.80 -3.46
C LEU A 1003 -89.34 85.14 -3.35
N ARG A 1004 -90.46 85.16 -2.62
CA ARG A 1004 -91.25 86.37 -2.36
C ARG A 1004 -91.32 86.62 -0.87
N ILE A 1005 -90.58 87.62 -0.38
CA ILE A 1005 -90.59 88.03 1.04
C ILE A 1005 -91.45 89.29 1.17
N SER A 1006 -92.36 89.32 2.15
CA SER A 1006 -93.13 90.52 2.44
C SER A 1006 -92.24 91.59 3.11
N ILE A 1007 -92.50 92.88 2.84
CA ILE A 1007 -91.69 93.98 3.44
C ILE A 1007 -91.77 93.95 4.98
N ALA A 1008 -92.90 93.49 5.53
CA ALA A 1008 -93.07 93.32 6.97
C ALA A 1008 -92.11 92.26 7.54
N ASP A 1009 -92.01 91.10 6.88
CA ASP A 1009 -91.15 89.99 7.32
C ASP A 1009 -89.65 90.32 7.20
N PHE A 1010 -89.25 91.06 6.15
CA PHE A 1010 -87.86 91.50 5.96
C PHE A 1010 -87.38 92.46 7.07
N ILE A 1011 -88.27 93.33 7.56
CA ILE A 1011 -87.96 94.31 8.63
C ILE A 1011 -87.96 93.65 10.01
N SER A 1012 -88.91 92.75 10.31
CA SER A 1012 -89.00 92.06 11.61
C SER A 1012 -87.92 91.00 11.83
N ARG A 1013 -87.21 90.60 10.75
CA ARG A 1013 -86.31 89.44 10.72
C ARG A 1013 -87.03 88.11 10.99
N GLU A 1014 -88.36 88.06 11.01
CA GLU A 1014 -89.13 86.81 11.17
C GLU A 1014 -88.97 85.86 9.97
N PHE A 1015 -88.60 86.38 8.79
CA PHE A 1015 -88.30 85.54 7.63
C PHE A 1015 -87.20 84.50 7.88
N LEU A 1016 -86.35 84.70 8.90
CA LEU A 1016 -85.31 83.73 9.31
C LEU A 1016 -85.87 82.49 10.03
N ASN A 1017 -87.14 82.50 10.43
CA ASN A 1017 -87.82 81.41 11.15
C ASN A 1017 -88.79 80.60 10.26
N HIS A 1018 -88.95 80.96 8.99
CA HIS A 1018 -89.82 80.25 8.03
C HIS A 1018 -88.98 79.53 6.96
N GLU A 1019 -89.46 78.39 6.47
CA GLU A 1019 -88.85 77.72 5.31
C GLU A 1019 -88.98 78.61 4.06
N LEU A 1020 -87.85 78.96 3.46
CA LEU A 1020 -87.79 79.83 2.28
C LEU A 1020 -87.52 78.97 1.04
N PRO A 1021 -88.38 79.02 -0.01
CA PRO A 1021 -88.12 78.28 -1.25
C PRO A 1021 -86.95 78.91 -2.01
N LEU A 1022 -85.97 78.09 -2.38
CA LEU A 1022 -84.81 78.51 -3.15
C LEU A 1022 -85.23 78.85 -4.60
N PRO A 1023 -84.96 80.06 -5.13
CA PRO A 1023 -85.33 80.41 -6.50
C PRO A 1023 -84.73 79.47 -7.54
N SER A 1024 -85.49 79.18 -8.59
CA SER A 1024 -84.97 78.46 -9.76
C SER A 1024 -83.87 79.26 -10.45
N GLY A 1025 -82.79 78.58 -10.86
CA GLY A 1025 -81.63 79.21 -11.48
C GLY A 1025 -80.62 79.80 -10.49
N THR A 1026 -80.81 79.62 -9.18
CA THR A 1026 -79.81 80.01 -8.17
C THR A 1026 -78.51 79.25 -8.45
N GLY A 1027 -77.40 79.97 -8.62
CA GLY A 1027 -76.08 79.38 -8.83
C GLY A 1027 -75.61 78.65 -7.57
N ILE A 1028 -75.14 77.42 -7.73
CA ILE A 1028 -74.65 76.57 -6.65
C ILE A 1028 -73.19 76.22 -6.95
N ASP A 1029 -72.31 76.55 -6.02
CA ASP A 1029 -70.92 76.10 -6.02
C ASP A 1029 -70.70 75.41 -4.67
N LEU A 1030 -70.63 74.08 -4.70
CA LEU A 1030 -70.60 73.27 -3.50
C LEU A 1030 -69.43 72.29 -3.54
N THR A 1031 -68.83 72.08 -2.38
CA THR A 1031 -67.87 71.01 -2.15
C THR A 1031 -68.49 70.04 -1.17
N LEU A 1032 -68.74 68.82 -1.61
CA LEU A 1032 -69.36 67.77 -0.83
C LEU A 1032 -68.31 66.72 -0.48
N ASP A 1033 -67.92 66.70 0.79
CA ASP A 1033 -67.08 65.64 1.34
C ASP A 1033 -67.98 64.47 1.74
N THR A 1034 -67.83 63.36 1.04
CA THR A 1034 -68.58 62.12 1.33
C THR A 1034 -67.61 61.02 1.70
N THR A 1035 -67.97 60.24 2.71
CA THR A 1035 -67.24 59.02 3.04
C THR A 1035 -68.17 57.83 2.77
N LEU A 1036 -67.68 56.88 1.97
CA LEU A 1036 -68.38 55.65 1.63
C LEU A 1036 -67.72 54.49 2.38
N ASN A 1037 -68.52 53.71 3.10
CA ASN A 1037 -68.06 52.48 3.73
C ASN A 1037 -68.07 51.34 2.71
N LEU A 1038 -66.89 51.00 2.21
CA LEU A 1038 -66.73 50.01 1.12
C LEU A 1038 -67.19 48.62 1.55
N ASN A 1039 -66.99 48.23 2.81
CA ASN A 1039 -67.34 46.91 3.33
C ASN A 1039 -68.86 46.69 3.32
N GLN A 1040 -69.63 47.73 3.61
CA GLN A 1040 -71.09 47.69 3.61
C GLN A 1040 -71.64 47.67 2.18
N LEU A 1041 -71.05 48.45 1.28
CA LEU A 1041 -71.42 48.49 -0.14
C LEU A 1041 -71.11 47.16 -0.86
N VAL A 1042 -69.98 46.52 -0.52
CA VAL A 1042 -69.59 45.20 -1.03
C VAL A 1042 -70.51 44.11 -0.47
N GLY A 1043 -70.86 44.16 0.82
CA GLY A 1043 -71.79 43.23 1.45
C GLY A 1043 -73.18 43.25 0.80
N ASP A 1044 -73.72 44.45 0.59
CA ASP A 1044 -75.03 44.66 0.00
C ASP A 1044 -75.06 44.30 -1.50
N LEU A 1045 -73.99 44.60 -2.25
CA LEU A 1045 -73.90 44.20 -3.66
C LEU A 1045 -73.74 42.68 -3.83
N LEU A 1046 -73.01 42.01 -2.92
CA LEU A 1046 -72.90 40.55 -2.91
C LEU A 1046 -74.26 39.88 -2.67
N GLU A 1047 -75.11 40.44 -1.81
CA GLU A 1047 -76.50 39.97 -1.64
C GLU A 1047 -77.33 40.20 -2.90
N LEU A 1048 -77.21 41.38 -3.53
CA LEU A 1048 -77.97 41.73 -4.73
C LEU A 1048 -77.58 40.85 -5.94
N ASN A 1049 -76.29 40.55 -6.10
CA ASN A 1049 -75.79 39.70 -7.18
C ASN A 1049 -76.17 38.23 -6.96
N ARG A 1050 -76.17 37.75 -5.70
CA ARG A 1050 -76.71 36.43 -5.33
C ARG A 1050 -78.20 36.30 -5.66
N ALA A 1051 -78.98 37.34 -5.37
CA ALA A 1051 -80.40 37.39 -5.70
C ALA A 1051 -80.67 37.41 -7.22
N ARG A 1052 -79.84 38.11 -8.01
CA ARG A 1052 -79.95 38.12 -9.49
C ARG A 1052 -79.54 36.80 -10.15
N ASN A 1053 -78.60 36.07 -9.55
CA ASN A 1053 -78.07 34.81 -10.08
C ASN A 1053 -78.77 33.56 -9.52
N GLY A 1054 -79.82 33.72 -8.70
CA GLY A 1054 -80.64 32.61 -8.20
C GLY A 1054 -79.97 31.70 -7.17
N GLN A 1055 -78.95 32.19 -6.44
CA GLN A 1055 -78.22 31.41 -5.43
C GLN A 1055 -78.78 31.66 -4.02
N ALA A 1056 -78.95 30.59 -3.23
CA ALA A 1056 -79.47 30.66 -1.86
C ALA A 1056 -78.43 31.23 -0.87
N SER A 1057 -78.89 32.02 0.11
CA SER A 1057 -78.05 32.57 1.19
C SER A 1057 -77.44 31.45 2.06
N PRO A 1058 -76.19 31.59 2.54
CA PRO A 1058 -75.61 30.63 3.47
C PRO A 1058 -76.35 30.65 4.81
N GLU A 1059 -76.53 29.48 5.43
CA GLU A 1059 -76.98 29.39 6.82
C GLU A 1059 -75.96 30.06 7.76
N PRO A 1060 -76.40 30.82 8.77
CA PRO A 1060 -75.50 31.45 9.72
C PRO A 1060 -74.74 30.39 10.53
N VAL A 1061 -73.41 30.44 10.47
CA VAL A 1061 -72.53 29.64 11.33
C VAL A 1061 -72.71 30.11 12.79
N PRO A 1062 -72.97 29.22 13.76
CA PRO A 1062 -73.11 29.61 15.15
C PRO A 1062 -71.77 30.13 15.68
N THR A 1063 -71.82 31.31 16.29
CA THR A 1063 -70.71 31.98 16.96
C THR A 1063 -70.16 31.09 18.08
N PRO A 1064 -68.84 30.84 18.18
CA PRO A 1064 -68.28 30.26 19.40
C PRO A 1064 -68.49 31.25 20.55
N THR A 1065 -69.12 30.76 21.63
CA THR A 1065 -69.25 31.49 22.89
C THR A 1065 -67.85 31.65 23.52
N PRO A 1066 -67.62 32.74 24.28
CA PRO A 1066 -66.27 33.23 24.59
C PRO A 1066 -65.43 32.30 25.46
#